data_AF-A0A0P7UKX5-F1
#
_entry.id   AF-A0A0P7UKX5-F1
#
_cell.length_a   1.000
_cell.length_b   1.000
_cell.length_c   1.000
_cell.angle_alpha   90.00
_cell.angle_beta   90.00
_cell.angle_gamma   90.00
#
_symmetry.space_group_name_H-M   'P 1'
#
loop_
_entity.id
_entity.type
_entity.pdbx_description
1 polymer ?
#
loop_
_entity_poly.entity_id
_entity_poly.type
_entity_poly.pdbx_seq_one_letter_code
_entity_poly.pdbx_strand_id
1 'polypeptide(L)'
;SDNAACPPFSAGASSSPRFAEPSALLRGAISPVACVRALNCAEAQEPEDLILVDTDLPVCATLFEERGSLCSSTMTSHVKLRKEKGGLAEYEAQIKELRGQLSDQLKVVDSQLEPKTLLLQDLCDYLRRRGEIEAEYARSLEKLTERFAAKTRRKEQSEQSVAQCWLVLLNQTRQESKDHGAMSECYSYTLTQRLAHCLEDTQRLAKRSKEIGLQMQEDLLKVTSEVQTALKTYHQYHTDCLAAEGKLREVARLDDRQMGKCTEMSMSQSAGQRRGTVKKIERQIEKRQGRFQEAQLKCTKARNDYLLNLAAANSSMSKHYLQDICTLIDCTDLGYHLSVSRVMQCYLSTHYRAQQNLKEGLQQLDNAVSKLDQSRDRNVLLQAHNATFCLPFHFQYQPHEGDQVCEVSAENQVKYELETRFQQLQSRLAAVTLETEEVSKTLRATYSALLESISDDDCGSAPEHGSTQPQEAGGEAPGSKPSLAKRRANQQETEGYYFTKVKEHLSGRSLISKLQAKHDLLKEAIKKAEAMDNDPSRAQSNRSVRLRKARPCSQYSHKLFNGDMLSFIQSSGQQIPLVVESCIRFINLHGLHHEGIFRVPGSQSKINLIKDAFERGEDPLTDSECDLDSVAGVLKLYFRSLEKPLFPSESFSQLLECVQIDSETERAARIKSLITSFPPDVVICFSALPSVTQYSDENMMQPYNLAVCYGPSLLRGAETEDIVALQPQINALWDAVAMFDYVSRSSAELSFKQGDYLILHSRASVDWWRGEVGGVKGLIPDKYISVIDGSTRGRVEQAKAGSTGNLSMEPQTAEQSNRLRVNSDCGSIPSSGRKVGEARWFPPSHNPAHGHHSGAQDRRATLENVKPMGTQDKQTGQFDKEMNFQMNSVFKELLARQPLVDQASTTSCTSPGSLLSPSLLRPVQKKTGA
;
A
#
# COMPACT_ATOMS: atom_id res chain seq x y z
N SER A 1 40.38 -20.08 37.67
CA SER A 1 41.17 -18.86 37.40
C SER A 1 40.21 -17.71 37.15
N ASP A 2 39.41 -17.28 38.13
CA ASP A 2 39.82 -16.58 39.37
C ASP A 2 40.25 -15.13 39.07
N ASN A 3 39.79 -14.09 39.78
CA ASN A 3 38.74 -14.05 40.79
C ASN A 3 38.24 -12.61 41.06
N ALA A 4 37.02 -12.56 41.60
CA ALA A 4 36.52 -11.63 42.64
C ALA A 4 36.18 -10.16 42.28
N ALA A 5 35.15 -9.54 42.90
CA ALA A 5 34.02 -10.08 43.66
C ALA A 5 32.88 -9.03 43.79
N CYS A 6 31.65 -9.52 43.91
CA CYS A 6 30.49 -8.80 44.46
C CYS A 6 30.39 -9.06 45.99
N PRO A 7 29.34 -8.61 46.72
CA PRO A 7 28.69 -7.28 46.83
C PRO A 7 28.64 -6.88 48.34
N PRO A 8 27.49 -6.70 49.06
CA PRO A 8 26.29 -5.85 48.93
C PRO A 8 26.07 -4.91 50.18
N PHE A 9 24.81 -4.58 50.52
CA PHE A 9 24.25 -3.87 51.71
C PHE A 9 24.26 -2.31 51.68
N SER A 10 23.28 -1.59 52.26
CA SER A 10 21.86 -1.90 52.62
C SER A 10 21.09 -0.64 53.04
N ALA A 11 19.77 -0.76 53.22
CA ALA A 11 18.86 0.29 53.71
C ALA A 11 18.96 0.57 55.23
N GLY A 12 18.39 1.71 55.65
CA GLY A 12 18.16 2.14 57.05
C GLY A 12 18.36 3.66 57.20
N ALA A 13 17.31 4.49 57.29
CA ALA A 13 16.60 4.88 58.53
C ALA A 13 17.57 5.40 59.63
N SER A 14 17.46 6.59 60.21
CA SER A 14 16.37 7.58 60.39
C SER A 14 17.00 8.95 60.75
N SER A 15 16.37 10.12 60.63
CA SER A 15 15.37 10.64 61.60
C SER A 15 14.74 11.97 61.14
N SER A 16 13.44 12.14 61.40
CA SER A 16 12.69 13.41 61.25
C SER A 16 12.82 14.25 62.55
N PRO A 17 12.43 15.55 62.60
CA PRO A 17 10.98 15.88 62.72
C PRO A 17 10.50 17.27 62.22
N ARG A 18 9.15 17.40 62.11
CA ARG A 18 8.31 18.61 61.90
C ARG A 18 8.35 19.22 60.49
N PHE A 19 7.24 19.60 59.83
CA PHE A 19 5.86 19.88 60.29
C PHE A 19 4.78 18.99 59.63
N ALA A 20 3.52 19.11 60.09
CA ALA A 20 2.39 18.24 59.73
C ALA A 20 1.47 18.77 58.61
N GLU A 21 0.70 17.83 58.03
CA GLU A 21 -0.32 17.98 56.97
C GLU A 21 -1.70 18.47 57.54
N PRO A 22 -2.77 18.80 56.74
CA PRO A 22 -3.43 17.85 55.83
C PRO A 22 -4.00 18.37 54.47
N SER A 23 -3.93 17.47 53.48
CA SER A 23 -4.87 17.17 52.37
C SER A 23 -6.12 18.05 52.07
N ALA A 24 -6.30 18.48 50.80
CA ALA A 24 -7.40 18.00 49.91
C ALA A 24 -7.50 18.70 48.51
N LEU A 25 -7.69 17.87 47.46
CA LEU A 25 -8.46 18.07 46.22
C LEU A 25 -8.29 19.33 45.33
N LEU A 26 -7.65 19.14 44.15
CA LEU A 26 -8.23 19.41 42.82
C LEU A 26 -7.27 18.97 41.68
N ARG A 27 -7.73 18.10 40.77
CA ARG A 27 -7.09 17.84 39.47
C ARG A 27 -8.13 17.94 38.36
N GLY A 28 -7.93 18.88 37.44
CA GLY A 28 -8.68 18.94 36.18
C GLY A 28 -7.97 18.13 35.10
N ALA A 29 -8.58 17.04 34.64
CA ALA A 29 -8.17 16.30 33.46
C ALA A 29 -9.40 16.00 32.62
N ILE A 30 -9.44 16.50 31.39
CA ILE A 30 -10.56 16.28 30.46
C ILE A 30 -10.14 15.20 29.47
N SER A 31 -10.83 14.06 29.51
CA SER A 31 -10.70 12.97 28.54
C SER A 31 -12.10 12.40 28.23
N PRO A 32 -12.44 12.13 26.96
CA PRO A 32 -13.81 11.80 26.57
C PRO A 32 -14.10 10.29 26.62
N VAL A 33 -14.62 9.78 27.75
CA VAL A 33 -15.14 8.39 27.85
C VAL A 33 -16.43 8.36 28.67
N ALA A 34 -17.58 8.60 28.03
CA ALA A 34 -18.89 8.44 28.65
C ALA A 34 -20.04 8.29 27.62
N CYS A 35 -20.22 7.11 27.02
CA CYS A 35 -21.47 6.79 26.30
C CYS A 35 -21.85 5.30 26.25
N VAL A 36 -21.33 4.47 27.16
CA VAL A 36 -21.71 3.04 27.28
C VAL A 36 -21.87 2.63 28.75
N ARG A 37 -22.97 3.08 29.38
CA ARG A 37 -23.59 2.45 30.57
C ARG A 37 -24.93 3.12 30.94
N ALA A 38 -25.97 2.81 30.16
CA ALA A 38 -27.37 3.13 30.49
C ALA A 38 -28.31 2.03 29.96
N LEU A 39 -27.91 0.78 30.14
CA LEU A 39 -28.72 -0.42 29.88
C LEU A 39 -28.55 -1.35 31.09
N ASN A 40 -29.52 -1.25 32.01
CA ASN A 40 -29.88 -2.15 33.13
C ASN A 40 -30.33 -1.34 34.34
N CYS A 41 -31.59 -0.88 34.30
CA CYS A 41 -32.46 -0.61 35.45
C CYS A 41 -33.87 -0.41 34.89
N ALA A 42 -34.58 -1.51 34.69
CA ALA A 42 -35.99 -1.51 34.30
C ALA A 42 -36.74 -2.42 35.28
N GLU A 43 -37.14 -1.87 36.43
CA GLU A 43 -38.20 -2.37 37.30
C GLU A 43 -38.49 -1.35 38.41
N ALA A 44 -39.78 -1.07 38.67
CA ALA A 44 -40.33 -0.07 39.60
C ALA A 44 -39.83 1.39 39.38
N GLN A 45 -40.67 2.39 39.19
CA GLN A 45 -41.87 2.75 39.96
C GLN A 45 -42.65 3.84 39.18
N GLU A 46 -43.97 3.91 39.33
CA GLU A 46 -44.77 5.00 38.71
C GLU A 46 -44.42 6.38 39.28
N PRO A 47 -44.68 7.43 38.49
CA PRO A 47 -45.45 8.53 39.03
C PRO A 47 -46.62 8.94 38.14
N GLU A 48 -47.76 9.27 38.78
CA GLU A 48 -48.83 10.08 38.20
C GLU A 48 -48.36 11.52 37.92
N ASP A 49 -49.21 12.33 37.28
CA ASP A 49 -49.07 13.77 37.02
C ASP A 49 -47.95 14.22 36.05
N LEU A 50 -48.19 13.97 34.75
CA LEU A 50 -47.61 14.77 33.67
C LEU A 50 -48.40 16.09 33.52
N ILE A 51 -47.95 17.13 34.23
CA ILE A 51 -48.39 18.51 33.99
C ILE A 51 -47.82 18.98 32.65
N LEU A 52 -48.70 19.18 31.66
CA LEU A 52 -48.37 19.88 30.42
C LEU A 52 -47.95 21.32 30.74
N VAL A 53 -46.71 21.68 30.40
CA VAL A 53 -46.22 23.06 30.48
C VAL A 53 -46.69 23.80 29.24
N ASP A 54 -47.68 24.66 29.42
CA ASP A 54 -48.39 25.34 28.34
C ASP A 54 -47.62 26.57 27.86
N THR A 55 -46.98 26.48 26.68
CA THR A 55 -46.25 27.60 26.05
C THR A 55 -46.85 28.11 24.74
N ASP A 56 -47.82 27.40 24.15
CA ASP A 56 -48.30 27.65 22.77
C ASP A 56 -49.72 28.26 22.67
N LEU A 57 -50.34 28.56 23.82
CA LEU A 57 -51.60 29.32 23.92
C LEU A 57 -51.71 30.61 23.07
N PRO A 58 -50.66 31.47 22.87
CA PRO A 58 -50.86 32.76 22.20
C PRO A 58 -51.22 32.69 20.70
N VAL A 59 -50.92 31.59 20.00
CA VAL A 59 -51.21 31.47 18.56
C VAL A 59 -52.70 31.18 18.31
N CYS A 60 -53.34 30.35 19.16
CA CYS A 60 -54.78 30.13 19.05
C CYS A 60 -55.57 31.36 19.50
N ALA A 61 -55.16 32.01 20.60
CA ALA A 61 -55.83 33.22 21.10
C ALA A 61 -55.93 34.32 20.03
N THR A 62 -54.82 34.61 19.34
CA THR A 62 -54.78 35.67 18.30
C THR A 62 -55.67 35.39 17.09
N LEU A 63 -55.73 34.15 16.61
CA LEU A 63 -56.61 33.77 15.48
C LEU A 63 -58.11 33.85 15.81
N PHE A 64 -58.50 33.63 17.07
CA PHE A 64 -59.90 33.73 17.49
C PHE A 64 -60.31 35.14 17.91
N GLU A 65 -59.40 35.97 18.43
CA GLU A 65 -59.66 37.37 18.75
C GLU A 65 -60.00 38.21 17.52
N GLU A 66 -59.38 37.98 16.35
CA GLU A 66 -59.73 38.69 15.11
C GLU A 66 -61.20 38.49 14.70
N ARG A 67 -61.71 37.25 14.80
CA ARG A 67 -63.14 36.96 14.56
C ARG A 67 -64.05 37.55 15.65
N GLY A 68 -63.64 37.49 16.92
CA GLY A 68 -64.39 38.08 18.03
C GLY A 68 -64.54 39.60 17.90
N SER A 69 -63.49 40.29 17.45
CA SER A 69 -63.45 41.74 17.21
C SER A 69 -64.44 42.20 16.13
N LEU A 70 -64.53 41.46 15.01
CA LEU A 70 -65.52 41.76 13.96
C LEU A 70 -66.97 41.61 14.44
N CYS A 71 -67.28 40.57 15.23
CA CYS A 71 -68.62 40.41 15.80
C CYS A 71 -68.96 41.48 16.85
N SER A 72 -68.00 41.81 17.74
CA SER A 72 -68.17 42.85 18.76
C SER A 72 -68.44 44.23 18.15
N SER A 73 -67.75 44.57 17.06
CA SER A 73 -67.94 45.82 16.32
C SER A 73 -69.36 46.02 15.73
N THR A 74 -70.19 44.97 15.69
CA THR A 74 -71.58 45.04 15.21
C THR A 74 -72.59 45.29 16.34
N MET A 75 -72.16 45.28 17.62
CA MET A 75 -73.04 45.45 18.79
C MET A 75 -73.15 46.89 19.32
N THR A 76 -72.55 47.87 18.65
CA THR A 76 -72.52 49.28 19.11
C THR A 76 -73.02 50.31 18.09
N SER A 77 -74.02 49.98 17.25
CA SER A 77 -74.92 51.00 16.70
C SER A 77 -76.29 50.45 16.25
N HIS A 78 -77.32 51.29 16.42
CA HIS A 78 -78.71 51.08 15.97
C HIS A 78 -79.44 49.80 16.41
N VAL A 79 -80.16 49.90 17.54
CA VAL A 79 -81.30 49.02 17.86
C VAL A 79 -82.43 49.24 16.84
N LYS A 80 -82.38 48.52 15.71
CA LYS A 80 -83.56 48.33 14.86
C LYS A 80 -84.55 47.44 15.60
N LEU A 81 -85.83 47.84 15.65
CA LEU A 81 -86.93 46.97 16.04
C LEU A 81 -87.03 45.80 15.04
N ARG A 82 -86.34 44.69 15.33
CA ARG A 82 -86.36 43.48 14.52
C ARG A 82 -87.75 42.83 14.63
N LYS A 83 -88.46 42.70 13.51
CA LYS A 83 -89.67 41.86 13.43
C LYS A 83 -89.31 40.40 13.76
N GLU A 84 -90.19 39.73 14.46
CA GLU A 84 -90.00 38.42 15.13
C GLU A 84 -89.41 37.29 14.25
N LYS A 85 -89.54 37.38 12.92
CA LYS A 85 -88.99 36.38 11.98
C LYS A 85 -87.50 36.55 11.64
N GLY A 86 -86.89 37.72 11.90
CA GLY A 86 -85.51 38.01 11.50
C GLY A 86 -84.46 37.26 12.32
N GLY A 87 -84.44 37.50 13.64
CA GLY A 87 -83.40 36.95 14.52
C GLY A 87 -83.38 35.42 14.61
N LEU A 88 -84.52 34.76 14.36
CA LEU A 88 -84.61 33.30 14.38
C LEU A 88 -83.95 32.63 13.16
N ALA A 89 -84.11 33.24 11.98
CA ALA A 89 -83.45 32.78 10.75
C ALA A 89 -81.93 33.06 10.77
N GLU A 90 -81.52 34.17 11.39
CA GLU A 90 -80.09 34.50 11.61
C GLU A 90 -79.40 33.44 12.48
N TYR A 91 -80.01 33.04 13.61
CA TYR A 91 -79.48 31.94 14.44
C TYR A 91 -79.46 30.59 13.69
N GLU A 92 -80.51 30.26 12.94
CA GLU A 92 -80.54 29.01 12.15
C GLU A 92 -79.45 28.97 11.06
N ALA A 93 -79.10 30.12 10.46
CA ALA A 93 -77.96 30.23 9.56
C ALA A 93 -76.62 30.05 10.30
N GLN A 94 -76.44 30.68 11.46
CA GLN A 94 -75.21 30.59 12.26
C GLN A 94 -74.94 29.16 12.78
N ILE A 95 -75.99 28.43 13.18
CA ILE A 95 -75.89 27.01 13.57
C ILE A 95 -75.51 26.13 12.36
N LYS A 96 -76.02 26.45 11.17
CA LYS A 96 -75.64 25.75 9.94
C LYS A 96 -74.17 26.01 9.57
N GLU A 97 -73.68 27.22 9.75
CA GLU A 97 -72.27 27.55 9.56
C GLU A 97 -71.38 26.82 10.56
N LEU A 98 -71.74 26.83 11.86
CA LEU A 98 -71.04 26.06 12.90
C LEU A 98 -70.92 24.58 12.52
N ARG A 99 -72.02 23.93 12.12
CA ARG A 99 -71.99 22.52 11.66
C ARG A 99 -71.06 22.30 10.47
N GLY A 100 -70.97 23.26 9.55
CA GLY A 100 -69.99 23.23 8.45
C GLY A 100 -68.55 23.27 8.99
N GLN A 101 -68.24 24.28 9.81
CA GLN A 101 -66.91 24.44 10.41
C GLN A 101 -66.48 23.21 11.24
N LEU A 102 -67.37 22.62 12.05
CA LEU A 102 -67.08 21.40 12.81
C LEU A 102 -66.81 20.19 11.89
N SER A 103 -67.57 20.04 10.81
CA SER A 103 -67.31 18.99 9.81
C SER A 103 -65.98 19.19 9.10
N ASP A 104 -65.60 20.43 8.79
CA ASP A 104 -64.34 20.74 8.13
C ASP A 104 -63.12 20.61 9.08
N GLN A 105 -63.26 20.95 10.36
CA GLN A 105 -62.25 20.67 11.39
C GLN A 105 -61.88 19.18 11.41
N LEU A 106 -62.88 18.29 11.45
CA LEU A 106 -62.63 16.86 11.53
C LEU A 106 -61.95 16.32 10.26
N LYS A 107 -62.32 16.83 9.07
CA LYS A 107 -61.63 16.49 7.80
C LYS A 107 -60.17 16.93 7.80
N VAL A 108 -59.86 18.09 8.38
CA VAL A 108 -58.47 18.58 8.49
C VAL A 108 -57.66 17.70 9.43
N VAL A 109 -58.21 17.32 10.59
CA VAL A 109 -57.54 16.40 11.54
C VAL A 109 -57.35 15.01 10.90
N ASP A 110 -58.38 14.45 10.28
CA ASP A 110 -58.31 13.17 9.55
C ASP A 110 -57.22 13.20 8.46
N SER A 111 -57.12 14.29 7.70
CA SER A 111 -56.17 14.39 6.59
C SER A 111 -54.70 14.46 7.02
N GLN A 112 -54.41 14.74 8.30
CA GLN A 112 -53.04 14.69 8.84
C GLN A 112 -52.52 13.26 9.06
N LEU A 113 -53.40 12.24 9.11
CA LEU A 113 -52.97 10.85 9.34
C LEU A 113 -52.24 10.25 8.12
N GLU A 114 -52.69 10.60 6.91
CA GLU A 114 -52.13 10.07 5.65
C GLU A 114 -50.65 10.45 5.45
N PRO A 115 -50.22 11.73 5.51
CA PRO A 115 -48.81 12.08 5.34
C PRO A 115 -47.91 11.50 6.45
N LYS A 116 -48.42 11.37 7.68
CA LYS A 116 -47.69 10.71 8.78
C LYS A 116 -47.52 9.21 8.52
N THR A 117 -48.56 8.54 8.01
CA THR A 117 -48.53 7.14 7.60
C THR A 117 -47.51 6.90 6.48
N LEU A 118 -47.56 7.71 5.42
CA LEU A 118 -46.62 7.63 4.30
C LEU A 118 -45.17 7.88 4.74
N LEU A 119 -44.93 8.90 5.58
CA LEU A 119 -43.58 9.20 6.07
C LEU A 119 -42.99 8.06 6.93
N LEU A 120 -43.79 7.43 7.80
CA LEU A 120 -43.33 6.26 8.56
C LEU A 120 -43.02 5.06 7.66
N GLN A 121 -43.81 4.84 6.62
CA GLN A 121 -43.59 3.79 5.62
C GLN A 121 -42.30 4.05 4.81
N ASP A 122 -42.11 5.27 4.31
CA ASP A 122 -40.90 5.69 3.59
C ASP A 122 -39.64 5.53 4.46
N LEU A 123 -39.71 5.90 5.75
CA LEU A 123 -38.61 5.70 6.69
C LEU A 123 -38.31 4.21 6.94
N CYS A 124 -39.35 3.37 7.05
CA CYS A 124 -39.20 1.91 7.14
C CYS A 124 -38.48 1.34 5.90
N ASP A 125 -38.95 1.71 4.70
CA ASP A 125 -38.45 1.14 3.46
C ASP A 125 -37.05 1.67 3.11
N TYR A 126 -36.77 2.95 3.42
CA TYR A 126 -35.42 3.50 3.42
C TYR A 126 -34.48 2.70 4.32
N LEU A 127 -34.82 2.51 5.61
CA LEU A 127 -33.95 1.80 6.56
C LEU A 127 -33.73 0.34 6.18
N ARG A 128 -34.75 -0.36 5.68
CA ARG A 128 -34.59 -1.72 5.13
C ARG A 128 -33.60 -1.72 3.97
N ARG A 129 -33.73 -0.79 3.02
CA ARG A 129 -32.81 -0.70 1.88
C ARG A 129 -31.40 -0.27 2.27
N ARG A 130 -31.22 0.59 3.28
CA ARG A 130 -29.89 0.87 3.85
C ARG A 130 -29.30 -0.39 4.47
N GLY A 131 -30.08 -1.13 5.25
CA GLY A 131 -29.64 -2.39 5.86
C GLY A 131 -29.14 -3.40 4.83
N GLU A 132 -29.85 -3.58 3.72
CA GLU A 132 -29.42 -4.44 2.60
C GLU A 132 -28.06 -4.02 2.00
N ILE A 133 -27.82 -2.72 1.85
CA ILE A 133 -26.57 -2.16 1.33
C ILE A 133 -25.41 -2.42 2.31
N GLU A 134 -25.63 -2.15 3.60
CA GLU A 134 -24.64 -2.44 4.65
C GLU A 134 -24.33 -3.95 4.72
N ALA A 135 -25.34 -4.82 4.54
CA ALA A 135 -25.17 -6.27 4.50
C ALA A 135 -24.36 -6.75 3.28
N GLU A 136 -24.50 -6.09 2.13
CA GLU A 136 -23.70 -6.37 0.93
C GLU A 136 -22.25 -5.90 1.07
N TYR A 137 -22.04 -4.72 1.65
CA TYR A 137 -20.71 -4.21 1.95
C TYR A 137 -19.98 -5.11 2.97
N ALA A 138 -20.64 -5.45 4.09
CA ALA A 138 -20.13 -6.39 5.10
C ALA A 138 -19.70 -7.73 4.47
N ARG A 139 -20.57 -8.37 3.69
CA ARG A 139 -20.25 -9.64 2.99
C ARG A 139 -19.09 -9.50 2.00
N SER A 140 -18.92 -8.33 1.39
CA SER A 140 -17.82 -8.07 0.46
C SER A 140 -16.49 -7.91 1.19
N LEU A 141 -16.49 -7.23 2.35
CA LEU A 141 -15.33 -7.14 3.24
C LEU A 141 -14.94 -8.50 3.83
N GLU A 142 -15.90 -9.31 4.30
CA GLU A 142 -15.56 -10.66 4.82
C GLU A 142 -14.89 -11.50 3.75
N LYS A 143 -15.48 -11.61 2.56
CA LYS A 143 -14.92 -12.34 1.40
C LYS A 143 -13.51 -11.85 1.03
N LEU A 144 -13.28 -10.53 1.11
CA LEU A 144 -11.95 -9.96 0.89
C LEU A 144 -10.95 -10.51 1.92
N THR A 145 -11.29 -10.49 3.22
CA THR A 145 -10.39 -11.02 4.24
C THR A 145 -10.21 -12.54 4.17
N GLU A 146 -11.26 -13.32 3.88
CA GLU A 146 -11.18 -14.78 3.72
C GLU A 146 -10.20 -15.17 2.60
N ARG A 147 -10.28 -14.50 1.45
CA ARG A 147 -9.41 -14.70 0.28
C ARG A 147 -7.91 -14.57 0.62
N PHE A 148 -7.59 -13.71 1.59
CA PHE A 148 -6.22 -13.44 2.02
C PHE A 148 -5.81 -14.19 3.31
N ALA A 149 -6.75 -14.46 4.22
CA ALA A 149 -6.53 -15.22 5.45
C ALA A 149 -6.10 -16.67 5.16
N ALA A 150 -6.74 -17.34 4.18
CA ALA A 150 -6.39 -18.71 3.78
C ALA A 150 -4.93 -18.86 3.30
N LYS A 151 -4.35 -17.80 2.72
CA LYS A 151 -2.94 -17.75 2.32
C LYS A 151 -2.01 -17.37 3.47
N THR A 152 -2.51 -16.61 4.44
CA THR A 152 -1.72 -16.09 5.58
C THR A 152 -1.57 -17.12 6.70
N ARG A 153 -2.55 -18.02 6.92
CA ARG A 153 -2.46 -19.11 7.93
C ARG A 153 -1.27 -20.05 7.77
N ARG A 154 -0.74 -20.23 6.55
CA ARG A 154 0.50 -21.01 6.32
C ARG A 154 1.79 -20.26 6.72
N LYS A 155 1.67 -19.00 7.15
CA LYS A 155 2.77 -18.07 7.51
C LYS A 155 2.58 -17.42 8.89
N GLU A 156 1.61 -17.85 9.70
CA GLU A 156 1.30 -17.26 11.02
C GLU A 156 2.46 -17.31 12.05
N GLN A 157 3.58 -17.96 11.72
CA GLN A 157 4.82 -17.99 12.52
C GLN A 157 5.83 -16.89 12.12
N SER A 158 5.51 -15.98 11.20
CA SER A 158 6.42 -14.89 10.82
C SER A 158 6.37 -13.73 11.82
N GLU A 159 7.41 -13.61 12.65
CA GLU A 159 7.60 -12.49 13.58
C GLU A 159 8.00 -11.16 12.89
N GLN A 160 8.03 -11.13 11.55
CA GLN A 160 8.44 -9.96 10.76
C GLN A 160 7.46 -8.79 10.90
N SER A 161 7.99 -7.58 11.11
CA SER A 161 7.22 -6.35 11.31
C SER A 161 6.23 -6.05 10.17
N VAL A 162 6.62 -6.29 8.92
CA VAL A 162 5.75 -6.14 7.74
C VAL A 162 4.58 -7.13 7.76
N ALA A 163 4.82 -8.37 8.19
CA ALA A 163 3.77 -9.39 8.30
C ALA A 163 2.77 -9.04 9.42
N GLN A 164 3.23 -8.40 10.50
CA GLN A 164 2.35 -7.88 11.55
C GLN A 164 1.47 -6.72 11.06
N CYS A 165 2.02 -5.78 10.27
CA CYS A 165 1.21 -4.72 9.64
C CYS A 165 0.10 -5.28 8.75
N TRP A 166 0.44 -6.29 7.93
CA TRP A 166 -0.53 -7.00 7.08
C TRP A 166 -1.61 -7.72 7.89
N LEU A 167 -1.25 -8.37 9.00
CA LEU A 167 -2.21 -9.06 9.87
C LEU A 167 -3.16 -8.07 10.57
N VAL A 168 -2.66 -6.94 11.05
CA VAL A 168 -3.48 -5.88 11.67
C VAL A 168 -4.44 -5.28 10.64
N LEU A 169 -3.98 -5.02 9.41
CA LEU A 169 -4.85 -4.55 8.32
C LEU A 169 -5.99 -5.54 8.02
N LEU A 170 -5.68 -6.84 7.85
CA LEU A 170 -6.70 -7.86 7.58
C LEU A 170 -7.69 -8.02 8.74
N ASN A 171 -7.22 -7.93 9.99
CA ASN A 171 -8.07 -7.98 11.17
C ASN A 171 -8.99 -6.75 11.26
N GLN A 172 -8.49 -5.58 10.87
CA GLN A 172 -9.28 -4.35 10.85
C GLN A 172 -10.39 -4.39 9.80
N THR A 173 -10.08 -4.81 8.57
CA THR A 173 -11.10 -5.03 7.52
C THR A 173 -12.16 -6.08 7.94
N ARG A 174 -11.76 -7.10 8.71
CA ARG A 174 -12.67 -8.10 9.30
C ARG A 174 -13.54 -7.50 10.42
N GLN A 175 -13.04 -6.52 11.16
CA GLN A 175 -13.82 -5.84 12.18
C GLN A 175 -14.85 -4.89 11.53
N GLU A 176 -14.46 -4.14 10.51
CA GLU A 176 -15.39 -3.32 9.70
C GLU A 176 -16.53 -4.18 9.12
N SER A 177 -16.21 -5.36 8.55
CA SER A 177 -17.21 -6.33 8.08
C SER A 177 -18.29 -6.63 9.14
N LYS A 178 -17.88 -6.92 10.39
CA LYS A 178 -18.80 -7.20 11.49
C LYS A 178 -19.61 -5.98 11.91
N ASP A 179 -18.98 -4.80 11.95
CA ASP A 179 -19.64 -3.57 12.37
C ASP A 179 -20.72 -3.14 11.36
N HIS A 180 -20.42 -3.21 10.06
CA HIS A 180 -21.40 -3.03 8.99
C HIS A 180 -22.50 -4.11 9.01
N GLY A 181 -22.17 -5.37 9.34
CA GLY A 181 -23.16 -6.43 9.55
C GLY A 181 -24.15 -6.10 10.68
N ALA A 182 -23.64 -5.63 11.83
CA ALA A 182 -24.47 -5.22 12.96
C ALA A 182 -25.29 -3.95 12.69
N MET A 183 -24.78 -3.01 11.87
CA MET A 183 -25.55 -1.87 11.37
C MET A 183 -26.70 -2.35 10.48
N SER A 184 -26.42 -3.27 9.55
CA SER A 184 -27.42 -3.93 8.70
C SER A 184 -28.57 -4.55 9.49
N GLU A 185 -28.26 -5.34 10.53
CA GLU A 185 -29.26 -5.98 11.39
C GLU A 185 -30.10 -4.94 12.15
N CYS A 186 -29.44 -3.90 12.69
CA CYS A 186 -30.15 -2.83 13.39
C CYS A 186 -31.14 -2.08 12.47
N TYR A 187 -30.71 -1.72 11.26
CA TYR A 187 -31.57 -1.00 10.31
C TYR A 187 -32.69 -1.88 9.76
N SER A 188 -32.39 -3.13 9.38
CA SER A 188 -33.35 -4.02 8.73
C SER A 188 -34.42 -4.55 9.69
N TYR A 189 -34.10 -4.70 10.98
CA TYR A 189 -34.97 -5.32 11.98
C TYR A 189 -35.32 -4.39 13.15
N THR A 190 -34.33 -3.90 13.90
CA THR A 190 -34.59 -3.18 15.16
C THR A 190 -35.27 -1.82 14.95
N LEU A 191 -34.85 -1.05 13.94
CA LEU A 191 -35.40 0.28 13.69
C LEU A 191 -36.73 0.22 12.92
N THR A 192 -36.82 -0.63 11.90
CA THR A 192 -38.04 -0.89 11.12
C THR A 192 -39.18 -1.42 12.00
N GLN A 193 -38.91 -2.35 12.93
CA GLN A 193 -39.93 -2.85 13.86
C GLN A 193 -40.48 -1.72 14.75
N ARG A 194 -39.62 -0.81 15.23
CA ARG A 194 -40.06 0.34 16.04
C ARG A 194 -40.90 1.34 15.25
N LEU A 195 -40.57 1.58 13.99
CA LEU A 195 -41.37 2.43 13.10
C LEU A 195 -42.71 1.76 12.74
N ALA A 196 -42.75 0.44 12.55
CA ALA A 196 -43.99 -0.30 12.34
C ALA A 196 -44.93 -0.20 13.56
N HIS A 197 -44.42 -0.39 14.78
CA HIS A 197 -45.21 -0.18 16.00
C HIS A 197 -45.68 1.29 16.13
N CYS A 198 -44.81 2.27 15.80
CA CYS A 198 -45.18 3.68 15.77
C CYS A 198 -46.32 3.98 14.79
N LEU A 199 -46.34 3.30 13.63
CA LEU A 199 -47.40 3.42 12.63
C LEU A 199 -48.73 2.87 13.14
N GLU A 200 -48.72 1.66 13.73
CA GLU A 200 -49.89 1.06 14.36
C GLU A 200 -50.44 1.93 15.50
N ASP A 201 -49.56 2.48 16.33
CA ASP A 201 -49.91 3.41 17.41
C ASP A 201 -50.54 4.69 16.87
N THR A 202 -49.93 5.33 15.86
CA THR A 202 -50.43 6.57 15.24
C THR A 202 -51.82 6.38 14.61
N GLN A 203 -52.02 5.28 13.87
CA GLN A 203 -53.34 4.95 13.29
C GLN A 203 -54.40 4.68 14.36
N ARG A 204 -54.04 3.94 15.43
CA ARG A 204 -54.94 3.64 16.55
C ARG A 204 -55.33 4.90 17.32
N LEU A 205 -54.37 5.78 17.61
CA LEU A 205 -54.56 7.03 18.35
C LEU A 205 -55.37 8.04 17.55
N ALA A 206 -55.09 8.21 16.25
CA ALA A 206 -55.88 9.06 15.37
C ALA A 206 -57.35 8.61 15.32
N LYS A 207 -57.61 7.29 15.22
CA LYS A 207 -58.98 6.75 15.29
C LYS A 207 -59.67 7.06 16.63
N ARG A 208 -58.99 6.89 17.76
CA ARG A 208 -59.56 7.21 19.09
C ARG A 208 -59.82 8.70 19.27
N SER A 209 -58.91 9.55 18.82
CA SER A 209 -59.09 11.01 18.84
C SER A 209 -60.28 11.42 17.98
N LYS A 210 -60.46 10.81 16.80
CA LYS A 210 -61.66 11.02 15.97
C LYS A 210 -62.97 10.66 16.69
N GLU A 211 -63.01 9.53 17.38
CA GLU A 211 -64.17 9.09 18.17
C GLU A 211 -64.51 10.11 19.29
N ILE A 212 -63.49 10.61 19.99
CA ILE A 212 -63.64 11.65 21.04
C ILE A 212 -64.09 12.99 20.45
N GLY A 213 -63.48 13.42 19.34
CA GLY A 213 -63.80 14.68 18.67
C GLY A 213 -65.24 14.73 18.16
N LEU A 214 -65.76 13.60 17.64
CA LEU A 214 -67.16 13.48 17.25
C LEU A 214 -68.12 13.68 18.44
N GLN A 215 -67.83 13.06 19.58
CA GLN A 215 -68.63 13.23 20.80
C GLN A 215 -68.65 14.70 21.27
N MET A 216 -67.48 15.35 21.30
CA MET A 216 -67.36 16.76 21.71
C MET A 216 -68.13 17.70 20.77
N GLN A 217 -68.10 17.42 19.46
CA GLN A 217 -68.90 18.16 18.47
C GLN A 217 -70.40 17.92 18.64
N GLU A 218 -70.84 16.71 18.97
CA GLU A 218 -72.25 16.41 19.27
C GLU A 218 -72.74 17.17 20.51
N ASP A 219 -71.96 17.17 21.60
CA ASP A 219 -72.29 17.88 22.83
C ASP A 219 -72.37 19.41 22.61
N LEU A 220 -71.44 19.99 21.84
CA LEU A 220 -71.50 21.41 21.47
C LEU A 220 -72.75 21.74 20.64
N LEU A 221 -73.12 20.88 19.69
CA LEU A 221 -74.33 21.06 18.88
C LEU A 221 -75.62 20.90 19.71
N LYS A 222 -75.60 20.05 20.74
CA LYS A 222 -76.71 19.89 21.69
C LYS A 222 -76.95 21.17 22.48
N VAL A 223 -75.93 21.73 23.15
CA VAL A 223 -76.05 23.01 23.90
C VAL A 223 -76.48 24.16 22.97
N THR A 224 -76.00 24.14 21.72
CA THR A 224 -76.42 25.11 20.69
C THR A 224 -77.91 24.96 20.30
N SER A 225 -78.47 23.74 20.34
CA SER A 225 -79.90 23.49 20.11
C SER A 225 -80.79 23.88 21.31
N GLU A 226 -80.25 23.80 22.52
CA GLU A 226 -80.92 24.19 23.77
C GLU A 226 -81.14 25.72 23.78
N VAL A 227 -80.13 26.54 23.45
CA VAL A 227 -80.29 28.00 23.31
C VAL A 227 -81.26 28.39 22.20
N GLN A 228 -81.29 27.66 21.07
CA GLN A 228 -82.28 27.89 20.00
C GLN A 228 -83.73 27.64 20.49
N THR A 229 -83.92 26.63 21.35
CA THR A 229 -85.22 26.27 21.92
C THR A 229 -85.66 27.28 22.99
N ALA A 230 -84.74 27.73 23.84
CA ALA A 230 -84.99 28.79 24.81
C ALA A 230 -85.33 30.13 24.12
N LEU A 231 -84.63 30.48 23.03
CA LEU A 231 -84.91 31.66 22.20
C LEU A 231 -86.33 31.62 21.59
N LYS A 232 -86.73 30.49 21.01
CA LYS A 232 -88.10 30.27 20.47
C LYS A 232 -89.16 30.50 21.56
N THR A 233 -88.91 29.96 22.76
CA THR A 233 -89.81 30.08 23.93
C THR A 233 -89.89 31.51 24.45
N TYR A 234 -88.76 32.22 24.55
CA TYR A 234 -88.71 33.63 24.92
C TYR A 234 -89.48 34.52 23.93
N HIS A 235 -89.24 34.37 22.63
CA HIS A 235 -89.95 35.14 21.60
C HIS A 235 -91.46 34.97 21.69
N GLN A 236 -91.96 33.73 21.81
CA GLN A 236 -93.40 33.47 21.94
C GLN A 236 -94.02 34.18 23.15
N TYR A 237 -93.42 34.05 24.34
CA TYR A 237 -93.93 34.74 25.54
C TYR A 237 -93.75 36.26 25.49
N HIS A 238 -92.78 36.77 24.73
CA HIS A 238 -92.63 38.21 24.48
C HIS A 238 -93.78 38.74 23.61
N THR A 239 -94.11 38.05 22.51
CA THR A 239 -95.28 38.34 21.67
C THR A 239 -96.58 38.35 22.49
N ASP A 240 -96.79 37.32 23.32
CA ASP A 240 -97.96 37.20 24.18
C ASP A 240 -98.04 38.32 25.23
N CYS A 241 -96.89 38.72 25.79
CA CYS A 241 -96.79 39.85 26.73
C CYS A 241 -97.13 41.18 26.05
N LEU A 242 -96.58 41.46 24.86
CA LEU A 242 -96.90 42.67 24.08
C LEU A 242 -98.38 42.69 23.68
N ALA A 243 -98.95 41.54 23.29
CA ALA A 243 -100.37 41.41 22.96
C ALA A 243 -101.28 41.59 24.18
N ALA A 244 -100.86 41.18 25.37
CA ALA A 244 -101.57 41.44 26.63
C ALA A 244 -101.48 42.92 27.03
N GLU A 245 -100.31 43.54 26.87
CA GLU A 245 -100.08 44.96 27.14
C GLU A 245 -100.92 45.86 26.21
N GLY A 246 -100.95 45.58 24.91
CA GLY A 246 -101.78 46.31 23.95
C GLY A 246 -103.27 46.24 24.30
N LYS A 247 -103.75 45.06 24.74
CA LYS A 247 -105.13 44.87 25.22
C LYS A 247 -105.42 45.59 26.54
N LEU A 248 -104.42 45.79 27.40
CA LEU A 248 -104.55 46.60 28.62
C LEU A 248 -104.60 48.10 28.28
N ARG A 249 -103.66 48.58 27.45
CA ARG A 249 -103.58 49.98 26.99
C ARG A 249 -104.84 50.44 26.26
N GLU A 250 -105.47 49.58 25.46
CA GLU A 250 -106.73 49.93 24.78
C GLU A 250 -107.90 50.09 25.76
N VAL A 251 -108.02 49.21 26.77
CA VAL A 251 -109.07 49.34 27.80
C VAL A 251 -108.82 50.57 28.68
N ALA A 252 -107.56 50.87 29.03
CA ALA A 252 -107.20 52.10 29.73
C ALA A 252 -107.54 53.37 28.92
N ARG A 253 -107.29 53.38 27.60
CA ARG A 253 -107.71 54.49 26.72
C ARG A 253 -109.21 54.66 26.60
N LEU A 254 -109.98 53.58 26.71
CA LEU A 254 -111.45 53.66 26.76
C LEU A 254 -111.92 54.29 28.07
N ASP A 255 -111.26 53.98 29.19
CA ASP A 255 -111.49 54.63 30.49
C ASP A 255 -111.16 56.12 30.44
N ASP A 256 -109.97 56.51 29.97
CA ASP A 256 -109.58 57.92 29.77
C ASP A 256 -110.59 58.70 28.91
N ARG A 257 -111.09 58.08 27.82
CA ARG A 257 -112.09 58.68 26.93
C ARG A 257 -113.47 58.81 27.58
N GLN A 258 -113.85 57.90 28.48
CA GLN A 258 -115.11 57.99 29.23
C GLN A 258 -115.00 58.92 30.45
N MET A 259 -113.81 59.04 31.04
CA MET A 259 -113.50 59.97 32.12
C MET A 259 -113.43 61.42 31.59
N GLY A 260 -112.73 61.66 30.48
CA GLY A 260 -112.64 62.97 29.82
C GLY A 260 -113.98 63.51 29.30
N LYS A 261 -114.84 62.64 28.74
CA LYS A 261 -116.23 63.00 28.40
C LYS A 261 -117.10 63.34 29.62
N CYS A 262 -116.68 62.95 30.82
CA CYS A 262 -117.35 63.29 32.06
C CYS A 262 -116.95 64.68 32.59
N THR A 263 -115.83 65.25 32.13
CA THR A 263 -115.33 66.56 32.58
C THR A 263 -115.90 67.74 31.81
N GLU A 264 -116.27 67.58 30.53
CA GLU A 264 -116.78 68.68 29.69
C GLU A 264 -118.31 68.87 29.73
N MET A 265 -119.09 67.90 30.23
CA MET A 265 -120.56 68.00 30.31
C MET A 265 -121.06 68.15 31.75
N SER A 266 -121.18 69.40 32.20
CA SER A 266 -121.78 69.72 33.50
C SER A 266 -123.32 69.77 33.44
N MET A 267 -123.96 69.30 34.51
CA MET A 267 -125.40 69.44 34.86
C MET A 267 -126.48 68.91 33.89
N SER A 268 -126.76 67.60 33.94
CA SER A 268 -128.14 67.09 34.11
C SER A 268 -128.19 65.60 34.52
N GLN A 269 -129.35 65.17 35.03
CA GLN A 269 -129.62 63.97 35.82
C GLN A 269 -129.33 62.63 35.09
N SER A 270 -128.31 61.89 35.54
CA SER A 270 -128.26 60.39 35.56
C SER A 270 -126.94 59.91 36.17
N ALA A 271 -126.77 60.03 37.49
CA ALA A 271 -125.53 59.67 38.17
C ALA A 271 -125.36 58.14 38.39
N GLY A 272 -126.48 57.42 38.61
CA GLY A 272 -126.45 55.99 38.96
C GLY A 272 -125.97 55.09 37.81
N GLN A 273 -126.40 55.37 36.58
CA GLN A 273 -126.09 54.53 35.41
C GLN A 273 -124.62 54.70 34.96
N ARG A 274 -124.07 55.93 35.09
CA ARG A 274 -122.67 56.26 34.77
C ARG A 274 -121.66 55.59 35.72
N ARG A 275 -121.99 55.52 37.02
CA ARG A 275 -121.14 54.88 38.05
C ARG A 275 -121.02 53.35 37.86
N GLY A 276 -122.02 52.73 37.25
CA GLY A 276 -122.00 51.29 36.92
C GLY A 276 -121.10 50.95 35.72
N THR A 277 -121.03 51.82 34.71
CA THR A 277 -120.15 51.62 33.55
C THR A 277 -118.68 51.83 33.90
N VAL A 278 -118.33 52.85 34.68
CA VAL A 278 -116.95 53.08 35.14
C VAL A 278 -116.46 51.90 35.97
N LYS A 279 -117.22 51.45 36.98
CA LYS A 279 -116.89 50.24 37.76
C LYS A 279 -116.76 48.95 36.94
N LYS A 280 -117.41 48.87 35.78
CA LYS A 280 -117.28 47.73 34.85
C LYS A 280 -115.97 47.82 34.05
N ILE A 281 -115.50 49.03 33.76
CA ILE A 281 -114.23 49.30 33.06
C ILE A 281 -113.06 49.14 34.04
N GLU A 282 -113.12 49.69 35.25
CA GLU A 282 -112.15 49.47 36.34
C GLU A 282 -111.88 47.97 36.56
N ARG A 283 -112.92 47.16 36.72
CA ARG A 283 -112.81 45.69 36.83
C ARG A 283 -112.25 45.00 35.56
N GLN A 284 -112.43 45.60 34.39
CA GLN A 284 -111.80 45.10 33.15
C GLN A 284 -110.33 45.49 33.07
N ILE A 285 -109.94 46.69 33.52
CA ILE A 285 -108.54 47.11 33.65
C ILE A 285 -107.83 46.16 34.61
N GLU A 286 -108.34 46.00 35.84
CA GLU A 286 -107.75 45.11 36.86
C GLU A 286 -107.58 43.66 36.34
N LYS A 287 -108.60 43.11 35.67
CA LYS A 287 -108.53 41.78 35.05
C LYS A 287 -107.54 41.69 33.88
N ARG A 288 -107.34 42.76 33.11
CA ARG A 288 -106.34 42.84 32.04
C ARG A 288 -104.94 43.05 32.59
N GLN A 289 -104.80 43.81 33.68
CA GLN A 289 -103.57 44.09 34.39
C GLN A 289 -103.01 42.82 35.05
N GLY A 290 -103.85 42.03 35.73
CA GLY A 290 -103.43 40.72 36.26
C GLY A 290 -102.96 39.75 35.16
N ARG A 291 -103.65 39.72 34.00
CA ARG A 291 -103.21 38.92 32.83
C ARG A 291 -101.91 39.43 32.20
N PHE A 292 -101.71 40.75 32.17
CA PHE A 292 -100.45 41.34 31.71
C PHE A 292 -99.30 41.01 32.68
N GLN A 293 -99.50 41.12 33.99
CA GLN A 293 -98.50 40.74 35.01
C GLN A 293 -98.14 39.25 34.91
N GLU A 294 -99.11 38.35 34.70
CA GLU A 294 -98.84 36.92 34.50
C GLU A 294 -98.03 36.66 33.22
N ALA A 295 -98.37 37.31 32.10
CA ALA A 295 -97.63 37.21 30.83
C ALA A 295 -96.22 37.81 30.94
N GLN A 296 -96.07 38.93 31.65
CA GLN A 296 -94.80 39.61 31.92
C GLN A 296 -93.88 38.74 32.78
N LEU A 297 -94.42 38.04 33.79
CA LEU A 297 -93.67 37.09 34.60
C LEU A 297 -93.20 35.88 33.77
N LYS A 298 -94.06 35.31 32.91
CA LYS A 298 -93.67 34.21 32.00
C LYS A 298 -92.59 34.66 31.00
N CYS A 299 -92.76 35.83 30.39
CA CYS A 299 -91.76 36.44 29.52
C CYS A 299 -90.42 36.67 30.24
N THR A 300 -90.45 37.13 31.49
CA THR A 300 -89.23 37.36 32.30
C THR A 300 -88.52 36.05 32.64
N LYS A 301 -89.27 35.01 33.04
CA LYS A 301 -88.70 33.68 33.29
C LYS A 301 -88.04 33.10 32.04
N ALA A 302 -88.73 33.11 30.90
CA ALA A 302 -88.19 32.61 29.64
C ALA A 302 -87.01 33.44 29.11
N ARG A 303 -86.99 34.76 29.34
CA ARG A 303 -85.83 35.61 29.03
C ARG A 303 -84.62 35.22 29.86
N ASN A 304 -84.80 35.02 31.16
CA ASN A 304 -83.70 34.64 32.05
C ASN A 304 -83.15 33.26 31.69
N ASP A 305 -84.02 32.29 31.40
CA ASP A 305 -83.65 30.96 30.92
C ASP A 305 -82.86 31.02 29.59
N TYR A 306 -83.33 31.81 28.62
CA TYR A 306 -82.59 32.08 27.38
C TYR A 306 -81.20 32.68 27.64
N LEU A 307 -81.07 33.67 28.54
CA LEU A 307 -79.77 34.28 28.86
C LEU A 307 -78.80 33.30 29.54
N LEU A 308 -79.31 32.37 30.37
CA LEU A 308 -78.49 31.31 30.97
C LEU A 308 -78.00 30.31 29.92
N ASN A 309 -78.89 29.83 29.04
CA ASN A 309 -78.54 28.93 27.94
C ASN A 309 -77.56 29.60 26.94
N LEU A 310 -77.71 30.90 26.67
CA LEU A 310 -76.78 31.67 25.84
C LEU A 310 -75.39 31.77 26.47
N ALA A 311 -75.31 32.03 27.78
CA ALA A 311 -74.04 32.04 28.50
C ALA A 311 -73.35 30.66 28.50
N ALA A 312 -74.13 29.58 28.70
CA ALA A 312 -73.63 28.21 28.63
C ALA A 312 -73.11 27.86 27.22
N ALA A 313 -73.89 28.14 26.17
CA ALA A 313 -73.50 27.89 24.78
C ALA A 313 -72.23 28.65 24.38
N ASN A 314 -72.13 29.93 24.74
CA ASN A 314 -70.93 30.73 24.46
C ASN A 314 -69.70 30.19 25.22
N SER A 315 -69.86 29.80 26.49
CA SER A 315 -68.78 29.20 27.28
C SER A 315 -68.30 27.86 26.70
N SER A 316 -69.23 26.98 26.31
CA SER A 316 -68.92 25.71 25.64
C SER A 316 -68.23 25.92 24.29
N MET A 317 -68.65 26.93 23.51
CA MET A 317 -68.02 27.26 22.24
C MET A 317 -66.60 27.81 22.44
N SER A 318 -66.39 28.73 23.38
CA SER A 318 -65.05 29.22 23.72
C SER A 318 -64.13 28.09 24.19
N LYS A 319 -64.61 27.17 25.04
CA LYS A 319 -63.84 26.00 25.47
C LYS A 319 -63.47 25.09 24.29
N HIS A 320 -64.44 24.77 23.43
CA HIS A 320 -64.23 23.93 22.24
C HIS A 320 -63.10 24.48 21.38
N TYR A 321 -63.18 25.76 21.02
CA TYR A 321 -62.28 26.37 20.05
C TYR A 321 -60.92 26.80 20.63
N LEU A 322 -60.81 27.12 21.93
CA LEU A 322 -59.57 27.62 22.53
C LEU A 322 -58.69 26.57 23.21
N GLN A 323 -59.26 25.42 23.60
CA GLN A 323 -58.54 24.40 24.39
C GLN A 323 -58.76 22.99 23.81
N ASP A 324 -60.03 22.60 23.70
CA ASP A 324 -60.45 21.24 23.39
C ASP A 324 -59.96 20.74 22.02
N ILE A 325 -59.95 21.59 20.98
CA ILE A 325 -59.35 21.24 19.66
C ILE A 325 -57.85 20.98 19.75
N CYS A 326 -57.10 21.78 20.51
CA CYS A 326 -55.65 21.64 20.66
C CYS A 326 -55.32 20.30 21.33
N THR A 327 -55.97 20.01 22.47
CA THR A 327 -55.84 18.73 23.17
C THR A 327 -56.19 17.55 22.26
N LEU A 328 -57.19 17.69 21.37
CA LEU A 328 -57.55 16.65 20.42
C LEU A 328 -56.42 16.36 19.40
N ILE A 329 -55.77 17.41 18.90
CA ILE A 329 -54.62 17.30 17.98
C ILE A 329 -53.45 16.63 18.70
N ASP A 330 -53.12 17.06 19.91
CA ASP A 330 -52.05 16.46 20.73
C ASP A 330 -52.31 14.96 20.98
N CYS A 331 -53.56 14.56 21.20
CA CYS A 331 -53.94 13.14 21.29
C CYS A 331 -53.70 12.34 20.00
N THR A 332 -53.74 12.96 18.81
CA THR A 332 -53.38 12.28 17.56
C THR A 332 -51.88 12.06 17.41
N ASP A 333 -51.05 12.93 18.01
CA ASP A 333 -49.58 12.90 17.94
C ASP A 333 -48.90 12.31 19.17
N LEU A 334 -49.69 11.80 20.13
CA LEU A 334 -49.20 11.24 21.39
C LEU A 334 -48.16 10.14 21.17
N GLY A 335 -46.90 10.45 21.46
CA GLY A 335 -45.77 9.53 21.32
C GLY A 335 -45.15 9.44 19.91
N TYR A 336 -45.76 10.03 18.86
CA TYR A 336 -45.25 9.98 17.48
C TYR A 336 -43.82 10.54 17.38
N HIS A 337 -43.63 11.81 17.77
CA HIS A 337 -42.32 12.48 17.74
C HIS A 337 -41.28 11.79 18.63
N LEU A 338 -41.69 11.27 19.80
CA LEU A 338 -40.81 10.56 20.72
C LEU A 338 -40.31 9.24 20.14
N SER A 339 -41.19 8.49 19.48
CA SER A 339 -40.86 7.21 18.83
C SER A 339 -39.92 7.41 17.65
N VAL A 340 -40.20 8.37 16.76
CA VAL A 340 -39.32 8.72 15.64
C VAL A 340 -37.96 9.22 16.15
N SER A 341 -37.95 10.09 17.16
CA SER A 341 -36.71 10.59 17.79
C SER A 341 -35.85 9.45 18.35
N ARG A 342 -36.45 8.49 19.08
CA ARG A 342 -35.75 7.30 19.60
C ARG A 342 -35.17 6.41 18.49
N VAL A 343 -35.86 6.29 17.34
CA VAL A 343 -35.33 5.57 16.16
C VAL A 343 -34.12 6.30 15.59
N MET A 344 -34.20 7.61 15.39
CA MET A 344 -33.09 8.42 14.85
C MET A 344 -31.88 8.48 15.79
N GLN A 345 -32.10 8.57 17.10
CA GLN A 345 -31.03 8.47 18.12
C GLN A 345 -30.32 7.11 18.08
N CYS A 346 -31.08 6.02 17.89
CA CYS A 346 -30.51 4.68 17.76
C CYS A 346 -29.70 4.54 16.45
N TYR A 347 -30.21 5.06 15.33
CA TYR A 347 -29.48 5.16 14.06
C TYR A 347 -28.13 5.89 14.24
N LEU A 348 -28.14 7.09 14.82
CA LEU A 348 -26.93 7.87 15.12
C LEU A 348 -25.95 7.11 16.03
N SER A 349 -26.46 6.49 17.10
CA SER A 349 -25.64 5.69 18.03
C SER A 349 -24.92 4.52 17.35
N THR A 350 -25.57 3.82 16.42
CA THR A 350 -24.90 2.75 15.65
C THR A 350 -23.78 3.27 14.76
N HIS A 351 -23.99 4.40 14.07
CA HIS A 351 -22.95 5.06 13.26
C HIS A 351 -21.76 5.50 14.10
N TYR A 352 -21.99 6.19 15.23
CA TYR A 352 -20.90 6.63 16.11
C TYR A 352 -20.09 5.46 16.67
N ARG A 353 -20.73 4.34 16.98
CA ARG A 353 -20.03 3.12 17.43
C ARG A 353 -19.13 2.55 16.34
N ALA A 354 -19.62 2.42 15.10
CA ALA A 354 -18.82 1.94 13.97
C ALA A 354 -17.65 2.89 13.65
N GLN A 355 -17.89 4.20 13.69
CA GLN A 355 -16.84 5.21 13.50
C GLN A 355 -15.75 5.15 14.58
N GLN A 356 -16.13 4.93 15.84
CA GLN A 356 -15.18 4.78 16.94
C GLN A 356 -14.36 3.50 16.80
N ASN A 357 -14.99 2.37 16.47
CA ASN A 357 -14.29 1.11 16.19
C ASN A 357 -13.28 1.26 15.04
N LEU A 358 -13.68 1.90 13.94
CA LEU A 358 -12.79 2.20 12.81
C LEU A 358 -11.60 3.05 13.25
N LYS A 359 -11.82 4.11 14.06
CA LYS A 359 -10.76 4.97 14.57
C LYS A 359 -9.76 4.20 15.44
N GLU A 360 -10.24 3.37 16.37
CA GLU A 360 -9.38 2.53 17.23
C GLU A 360 -8.59 1.51 16.40
N GLY A 361 -9.22 0.92 15.39
CA GLY A 361 -8.60 0.01 14.44
C GLY A 361 -7.50 0.63 13.57
N LEU A 362 -7.76 1.80 13.00
CA LEU A 362 -6.76 2.58 12.26
C LEU A 362 -5.60 3.01 13.18
N GLN A 363 -5.87 3.34 14.44
CA GLN A 363 -4.82 3.61 15.42
C GLN A 363 -3.97 2.36 15.72
N GLN A 364 -4.54 1.15 15.72
CA GLN A 364 -3.76 -0.09 15.83
C GLN A 364 -2.88 -0.33 14.60
N LEU A 365 -3.38 -0.02 13.40
CA LEU A 365 -2.61 -0.11 12.16
C LEU A 365 -1.45 0.90 12.13
N ASP A 366 -1.69 2.15 12.50
CA ASP A 366 -0.67 3.20 12.64
C ASP A 366 0.44 2.81 13.65
N ASN A 367 0.04 2.22 14.79
CA ASN A 367 0.95 1.62 15.76
C ASN A 367 1.75 0.41 15.24
N ALA A 368 1.27 -0.30 14.22
CA ALA A 368 1.99 -1.39 13.57
C ALA A 368 2.98 -0.83 12.53
N VAL A 369 2.54 0.12 11.70
CA VAL A 369 3.38 0.84 10.73
C VAL A 369 4.57 1.53 11.43
N SER A 370 4.32 2.19 12.56
CA SER A 370 5.35 2.82 13.41
C SER A 370 6.37 1.84 14.02
N LYS A 371 6.15 0.51 13.89
CA LYS A 371 7.03 -0.56 14.38
C LYS A 371 7.72 -1.34 13.26
N LEU A 372 7.64 -0.85 12.01
CA LEU A 372 8.42 -1.40 10.89
C LEU A 372 9.91 -1.21 11.15
N ASP A 373 10.66 -2.32 11.20
CA ASP A 373 12.10 -2.31 11.53
C ASP A 373 12.85 -3.39 10.74
N GLN A 374 13.59 -2.95 9.72
CA GLN A 374 14.43 -3.79 8.87
C GLN A 374 15.56 -4.49 9.65
N SER A 375 16.12 -3.84 10.68
CA SER A 375 17.22 -4.40 11.48
C SER A 375 16.72 -5.49 12.42
N ARG A 376 15.56 -5.28 13.04
CA ARG A 376 14.87 -6.32 13.82
C ARG A 376 14.48 -7.51 12.93
N ASP A 377 13.85 -7.27 11.79
CA ASP A 377 13.40 -8.35 10.90
C ASP A 377 14.59 -9.18 10.35
N ARG A 378 15.73 -8.54 10.08
CA ARG A 378 17.00 -9.22 9.77
C ARG A 378 17.47 -10.08 10.95
N ASN A 379 17.47 -9.55 12.17
CA ASN A 379 17.94 -10.29 13.35
C ASN A 379 17.06 -11.50 13.65
N VAL A 380 15.73 -11.36 13.53
CA VAL A 380 14.74 -12.44 13.60
C VAL A 380 15.04 -13.52 12.56
N LEU A 381 15.29 -13.14 11.30
CA LEU A 381 15.64 -14.08 10.23
C LEU A 381 16.92 -14.87 10.55
N LEU A 382 17.97 -14.19 11.03
CA LEU A 382 19.24 -14.84 11.41
C LEU A 382 19.07 -15.79 12.61
N GLN A 383 18.23 -15.43 13.58
CA GLN A 383 17.91 -16.28 14.74
C GLN A 383 17.10 -17.51 14.34
N ALA A 384 16.05 -17.34 13.52
CA ALA A 384 15.21 -18.43 13.02
C ALA A 384 16.00 -19.47 12.19
N HIS A 385 17.10 -19.03 11.56
CA HIS A 385 17.98 -19.87 10.74
C HIS A 385 19.42 -19.95 11.31
N ASN A 386 19.58 -19.89 12.64
CA ASN A 386 20.90 -19.86 13.30
C ASN A 386 21.85 -20.97 12.81
N ALA A 387 21.37 -22.21 12.67
CA ALA A 387 22.18 -23.33 12.16
C ALA A 387 22.73 -23.16 10.73
N THR A 388 22.19 -22.23 9.94
CA THR A 388 22.67 -21.88 8.59
C THR A 388 23.62 -20.67 8.61
N PHE A 389 23.44 -19.75 9.56
CA PHE A 389 24.19 -18.48 9.64
C PHE A 389 25.21 -18.43 10.78
N CYS A 390 25.35 -19.48 11.58
CA CYS A 390 26.37 -19.58 12.62
C CYS A 390 27.78 -19.67 12.02
N LEU A 391 28.77 -19.11 12.73
CA LEU A 391 30.17 -19.14 12.32
C LEU A 391 30.69 -20.60 12.35
N PRO A 392 31.26 -21.12 11.24
CA PRO A 392 31.94 -22.42 11.23
C PRO A 392 33.15 -22.45 12.17
N PHE A 393 33.63 -23.65 12.51
CA PHE A 393 34.88 -23.78 13.26
C PHE A 393 36.07 -23.18 12.49
N HIS A 394 36.97 -22.52 13.22
CA HIS A 394 38.21 -22.00 12.66
C HIS A 394 39.11 -23.15 12.17
N PHE A 395 39.73 -22.97 11.00
CA PHE A 395 40.78 -23.88 10.55
C PHE A 395 41.95 -23.83 11.52
N GLN A 396 42.44 -25.01 11.94
CA GLN A 396 43.59 -25.16 12.82
C GLN A 396 44.80 -25.63 12.00
N TYR A 397 46.00 -25.23 12.41
CA TYR A 397 47.24 -25.78 11.87
C TYR A 397 47.28 -27.30 12.11
N GLN A 398 47.57 -28.07 11.05
CA GLN A 398 47.72 -29.52 11.12
C GLN A 398 49.19 -29.87 10.92
N PRO A 399 49.90 -30.33 11.97
CA PRO A 399 51.28 -30.78 11.86
C PRO A 399 51.46 -31.88 10.82
N HIS A 400 52.43 -31.71 9.91
CA HIS A 400 52.85 -32.78 9.01
C HIS A 400 53.97 -33.59 9.68
N GLU A 401 53.86 -34.93 9.67
CA GLU A 401 54.86 -35.87 10.22
C GLU A 401 55.38 -35.58 11.65
N GLY A 402 54.59 -34.87 12.46
CA GLY A 402 54.96 -34.51 13.84
C GLY A 402 55.78 -33.23 13.97
N ASP A 403 55.74 -32.35 12.97
CA ASP A 403 56.28 -30.98 13.07
C ASP A 403 55.79 -30.27 14.34
N GLN A 404 56.73 -29.71 15.09
CA GLN A 404 56.48 -29.05 16.37
C GLN A 404 56.42 -27.52 16.22
N VAL A 405 56.68 -26.98 15.02
CA VAL A 405 56.71 -25.55 14.74
C VAL A 405 55.34 -25.08 14.21
N CYS A 406 54.51 -24.56 15.13
CA CYS A 406 53.19 -24.01 14.81
C CYS A 406 53.15 -22.48 14.66
N GLU A 407 54.30 -21.80 14.74
CA GLU A 407 54.45 -20.34 14.62
C GLU A 407 55.38 -19.96 13.45
N VAL A 408 55.26 -18.73 12.96
CA VAL A 408 56.15 -18.19 11.91
C VAL A 408 57.53 -17.89 12.51
N SER A 409 58.55 -18.66 12.13
CA SER A 409 59.95 -18.41 12.53
C SER A 409 60.66 -17.47 11.54
N ALA A 410 61.40 -16.49 12.04
CA ALA A 410 62.17 -15.51 11.27
C ALA A 410 63.68 -15.64 11.49
N GLU A 411 64.20 -16.87 11.34
CA GLU A 411 65.61 -17.21 11.52
C GLU A 411 66.54 -16.68 10.42
N ASN A 412 67.83 -16.58 10.74
CA ASN A 412 68.85 -15.77 10.05
C ASN A 412 68.97 -15.89 8.53
N GLN A 413 68.60 -17.03 7.92
CA GLN A 413 68.67 -17.20 6.46
C GLN A 413 67.42 -16.66 5.73
N VAL A 414 66.26 -16.63 6.40
CA VAL A 414 64.98 -16.17 5.83
C VAL A 414 64.53 -14.82 6.36
N LYS A 415 65.12 -14.33 7.46
CA LYS A 415 64.77 -13.07 8.14
C LYS A 415 64.67 -11.87 7.17
N TYR A 416 65.66 -11.68 6.30
CA TYR A 416 65.69 -10.59 5.32
C TYR A 416 64.55 -10.66 4.28
N GLU A 417 64.18 -11.88 3.86
CA GLU A 417 63.06 -12.09 2.93
C GLU A 417 61.72 -11.77 3.61
N LEU A 418 61.56 -12.19 4.87
CA LEU A 418 60.36 -11.90 5.67
C LEU A 418 60.23 -10.42 6.03
N GLU A 419 61.33 -9.73 6.38
CA GLU A 419 61.37 -8.28 6.58
C GLU A 419 61.00 -7.52 5.31
N THR A 420 61.54 -7.94 4.15
CA THR A 420 61.20 -7.35 2.85
C THR A 420 59.73 -7.58 2.52
N ARG A 421 59.20 -8.79 2.73
CA ARG A 421 57.79 -9.12 2.51
C ARG A 421 56.86 -8.37 3.47
N PHE A 422 57.29 -8.14 4.71
CA PHE A 422 56.57 -7.32 5.69
C PHE A 422 56.46 -5.86 5.22
N GLN A 423 57.54 -5.23 4.75
CA GLN A 423 57.51 -3.86 4.21
C GLN A 423 56.63 -3.74 2.95
N GLN A 424 56.67 -4.72 2.05
CA GLN A 424 55.78 -4.81 0.90
C GLN A 424 54.30 -4.93 1.31
N LEU A 425 53.98 -5.79 2.28
CA LEU A 425 52.62 -5.95 2.79
C LEU A 425 52.14 -4.68 3.50
N GLN A 426 52.99 -4.03 4.29
CA GLN A 426 52.66 -2.80 5.02
C GLN A 426 52.30 -1.65 4.07
N SER A 427 53.12 -1.43 3.03
CA SER A 427 52.87 -0.40 2.02
C SER A 427 51.62 -0.71 1.17
N ARG A 428 51.43 -1.96 0.74
CA ARG A 428 50.23 -2.38 -0.02
C ARG A 428 48.95 -2.28 0.81
N LEU A 429 48.99 -2.68 2.08
CA LEU A 429 47.89 -2.59 3.02
C LEU A 429 47.45 -1.13 3.24
N ALA A 430 48.39 -0.21 3.41
CA ALA A 430 48.08 1.22 3.53
C ALA A 430 47.37 1.77 2.27
N ALA A 431 47.87 1.44 1.08
CA ALA A 431 47.27 1.86 -0.19
C ALA A 431 45.83 1.33 -0.37
N VAL A 432 45.61 0.01 -0.21
CA VAL A 432 44.29 -0.61 -0.36
C VAL A 432 43.30 -0.14 0.71
N THR A 433 43.78 0.18 1.92
CA THR A 433 42.94 0.75 2.99
C THR A 433 42.40 2.13 2.59
N LEU A 434 43.27 3.01 2.08
CA LEU A 434 42.87 4.36 1.64
C LEU A 434 41.87 4.29 0.48
N GLU A 435 42.16 3.47 -0.54
CA GLU A 435 41.25 3.21 -1.67
C GLU A 435 39.86 2.71 -1.19
N THR A 436 39.84 1.75 -0.27
CA THR A 436 38.59 1.18 0.27
C THR A 436 37.80 2.18 1.13
N GLU A 437 38.48 3.10 1.82
CA GLU A 437 37.85 4.20 2.54
C GLU A 437 37.21 5.24 1.62
N GLU A 438 37.82 5.54 0.47
CA GLU A 438 37.22 6.42 -0.53
C GLU A 438 35.95 5.80 -1.12
N VAL A 439 36.01 4.53 -1.52
CA VAL A 439 34.82 3.77 -1.96
C VAL A 439 33.74 3.75 -0.85
N SER A 440 34.12 3.62 0.42
CA SER A 440 33.20 3.68 1.58
C SER A 440 32.51 5.04 1.76
N LYS A 441 33.19 6.16 1.45
CA LYS A 441 32.59 7.50 1.48
C LYS A 441 31.56 7.64 0.35
N THR A 442 31.93 7.25 -0.87
CA THR A 442 31.01 7.25 -2.04
C THR A 442 29.80 6.36 -1.79
N LEU A 443 30.01 5.14 -1.30
CA LEU A 443 28.95 4.17 -0.98
C LEU A 443 27.92 4.75 0.00
N ARG A 444 28.37 5.44 1.06
CA ARG A 444 27.47 6.09 2.02
C ARG A 444 26.69 7.26 1.40
N ALA A 445 27.33 8.07 0.56
CA ALA A 445 26.65 9.16 -0.14
C ALA A 445 25.58 8.64 -1.12
N THR A 446 25.89 7.62 -1.91
CA THR A 446 24.93 6.97 -2.81
C THR A 446 23.79 6.29 -2.04
N TYR A 447 24.09 5.67 -0.88
CA TYR A 447 23.06 5.08 -0.01
C TYR A 447 22.06 6.13 0.48
N SER A 448 22.53 7.27 1.00
CA SER A 448 21.65 8.36 1.44
C SER A 448 20.81 8.91 0.29
N ALA A 449 21.42 9.20 -0.87
CA ALA A 449 20.70 9.70 -2.04
C ALA A 449 19.64 8.70 -2.55
N LEU A 450 19.91 7.40 -2.47
CA LEU A 450 18.95 6.36 -2.82
C LEU A 450 17.78 6.31 -1.84
N LEU A 451 18.03 6.39 -0.52
CA LEU A 451 16.97 6.46 0.49
C LEU A 451 16.09 7.71 0.34
N GLU A 452 16.70 8.88 0.07
CA GLU A 452 15.97 10.11 -0.22
C GLU A 452 15.10 9.96 -1.48
N SER A 453 15.63 9.36 -2.56
CA SER A 453 14.86 9.09 -3.78
C SER A 453 13.74 8.06 -3.62
N ILE A 454 13.84 7.15 -2.64
CA ILE A 454 12.78 6.18 -2.30
C ILE A 454 11.72 6.81 -1.41
N SER A 455 12.10 7.83 -0.62
CA SER A 455 11.25 8.51 0.36
C SER A 455 10.57 9.77 -0.18
N ASP A 456 10.84 10.18 -1.43
CA ASP A 456 10.24 11.36 -2.06
C ASP A 456 8.71 11.17 -2.20
N ASP A 457 7.96 12.03 -1.50
CA ASP A 457 6.57 11.78 -1.13
C ASP A 457 5.59 12.02 -2.30
N ASP A 458 5.40 11.02 -3.16
CA ASP A 458 4.32 11.00 -4.16
C ASP A 458 2.93 10.74 -3.51
N CYS A 459 2.85 10.48 -2.20
CA CYS A 459 1.60 10.19 -1.46
C CYS A 459 0.98 11.41 -0.74
N GLY A 460 1.67 12.55 -0.70
CA GLY A 460 1.29 13.68 0.17
C GLY A 460 0.15 14.59 -0.31
N SER A 461 -0.25 14.53 -1.59
CA SER A 461 -1.31 15.39 -2.13
C SER A 461 -2.65 14.66 -2.23
N ALA A 462 -3.45 14.73 -1.15
CA ALA A 462 -4.89 14.56 -1.29
C ALA A 462 -5.40 15.61 -2.30
N PRO A 463 -6.22 15.24 -3.31
CA PRO A 463 -6.74 16.21 -4.26
C PRO A 463 -7.69 17.17 -3.53
N GLU A 464 -7.29 18.43 -3.39
CA GLU A 464 -8.04 19.46 -2.68
C GLU A 464 -9.48 19.53 -3.18
N HIS A 465 -10.41 19.01 -2.37
CA HIS A 465 -11.84 19.11 -2.64
C HIS A 465 -12.33 20.52 -2.30
N GLY A 466 -12.21 21.40 -3.28
CA GLY A 466 -13.10 22.56 -3.41
C GLY A 466 -12.58 23.89 -2.87
N SER A 467 -11.85 24.62 -3.71
CA SER A 467 -12.08 26.06 -3.84
C SER A 467 -11.90 26.52 -5.30
N THR A 468 -12.85 27.32 -5.76
CA THR A 468 -12.90 27.88 -7.12
C THR A 468 -11.80 28.91 -7.38
N GLN A 469 -10.91 28.65 -8.36
CA GLN A 469 -10.73 29.52 -9.54
C GLN A 469 -9.65 28.95 -10.50
N PRO A 470 -9.92 28.85 -11.82
CA PRO A 470 -8.86 28.75 -12.82
C PRO A 470 -8.40 30.16 -13.19
N GLN A 471 -7.21 30.57 -12.73
CA GLN A 471 -6.61 31.83 -13.16
C GLN A 471 -5.44 31.56 -14.11
N GLU A 472 -5.64 31.89 -15.39
CA GLU A 472 -4.56 31.93 -16.38
C GLU A 472 -3.60 33.09 -16.06
N ALA A 473 -2.32 32.80 -15.87
CA ALA A 473 -1.24 33.77 -16.01
C ALA A 473 0.07 33.02 -16.32
N GLY A 474 0.72 33.36 -17.44
CA GLY A 474 1.98 32.76 -17.82
C GLY A 474 3.16 33.30 -17.01
N GLY A 475 4.07 32.41 -16.61
CA GLY A 475 5.38 32.72 -16.04
C GLY A 475 6.27 31.49 -16.12
N GLU A 476 7.41 31.59 -16.81
CA GLU A 476 8.36 30.48 -16.90
C GLU A 476 9.24 30.36 -15.64
N ALA A 477 9.67 29.12 -15.39
CA ALA A 477 10.71 28.66 -14.46
C ALA A 477 10.36 28.53 -12.95
N PRO A 478 11.06 27.66 -12.19
CA PRO A 478 12.00 26.60 -12.59
C PRO A 478 11.57 25.18 -12.16
N GLY A 479 12.03 24.15 -12.90
CA GLY A 479 12.05 22.77 -12.39
C GLY A 479 10.73 22.00 -12.46
N SER A 480 10.27 21.65 -13.66
CA SER A 480 9.24 20.61 -13.82
C SER A 480 9.75 19.29 -13.22
N LYS A 481 9.04 18.76 -12.20
CA LYS A 481 9.39 17.46 -11.60
C LYS A 481 9.55 16.43 -12.73
N PRO A 482 10.68 15.70 -12.82
CA PRO A 482 10.89 14.74 -13.89
C PRO A 482 9.77 13.70 -13.91
N SER A 483 9.37 13.28 -15.12
CA SER A 483 8.30 12.29 -15.29
C SER A 483 8.57 11.04 -14.46
N LEU A 484 7.52 10.38 -13.96
CA LEU A 484 7.67 9.23 -13.07
C LEU A 484 8.53 8.10 -13.68
N ALA A 485 8.49 7.93 -15.00
CA ALA A 485 9.40 7.05 -15.73
C ALA A 485 10.87 7.51 -15.65
N LYS A 486 11.15 8.81 -15.81
CA LYS A 486 12.51 9.38 -15.69
C LYS A 486 13.02 9.34 -14.24
N ARG A 487 12.16 9.56 -13.24
CA ARG A 487 12.50 9.38 -11.81
C ARG A 487 12.91 7.93 -11.53
N ARG A 488 12.09 6.95 -11.95
CA ARG A 488 12.43 5.51 -11.79
C ARG A 488 13.70 5.09 -12.54
N ALA A 489 13.94 5.60 -13.75
CA ALA A 489 15.17 5.30 -14.48
C ALA A 489 16.42 5.83 -13.74
N ASN A 490 16.38 7.06 -13.23
CA ASN A 490 17.45 7.66 -12.43
C ASN A 490 17.68 6.91 -11.10
N GLN A 491 16.60 6.44 -10.45
CA GLN A 491 16.69 5.58 -9.27
C GLN A 491 17.39 4.25 -9.60
N GLN A 492 17.01 3.57 -10.68
CA GLN A 492 17.64 2.31 -11.11
C GLN A 492 19.12 2.48 -11.49
N GLU A 493 19.51 3.60 -12.10
CA GLU A 493 20.90 3.95 -12.35
C GLU A 493 21.68 4.13 -11.04
N THR A 494 21.07 4.83 -10.06
CA THR A 494 21.62 5.02 -8.72
C THR A 494 21.75 3.70 -7.94
N GLU A 495 20.78 2.79 -8.07
CA GLU A 495 20.82 1.42 -7.51
C GLU A 495 21.97 0.60 -8.12
N GLY A 496 22.13 0.65 -9.46
CA GLY A 496 23.24 -0.02 -10.15
C GLY A 496 24.61 0.49 -9.71
N TYR A 497 24.75 1.81 -9.54
CA TYR A 497 25.95 2.43 -9.01
C TYR A 497 26.20 2.05 -7.54
N TYR A 498 25.17 2.04 -6.70
CA TYR A 498 25.23 1.59 -5.31
C TYR A 498 25.77 0.16 -5.21
N PHE A 499 25.20 -0.80 -5.94
CA PHE A 499 25.67 -2.19 -5.91
C PHE A 499 27.09 -2.36 -6.46
N THR A 500 27.48 -1.55 -7.45
CA THR A 500 28.88 -1.50 -7.93
C THR A 500 29.82 -1.10 -6.80
N LYS A 501 29.50 -0.04 -6.04
CA LYS A 501 30.31 0.42 -4.90
C LYS A 501 30.25 -0.52 -3.69
N VAL A 502 29.13 -1.23 -3.45
CA VAL A 502 29.07 -2.32 -2.47
C VAL A 502 30.06 -3.42 -2.82
N LYS A 503 30.09 -3.88 -4.09
CA LYS A 503 31.00 -4.94 -4.55
C LYS A 503 32.47 -4.54 -4.39
N GLU A 504 32.83 -3.34 -4.84
CA GLU A 504 34.18 -2.78 -4.66
C GLU A 504 34.57 -2.73 -3.17
N HIS A 505 33.70 -2.15 -2.31
CA HIS A 505 33.98 -2.00 -0.88
C HIS A 505 34.16 -3.35 -0.17
N LEU A 506 33.30 -4.34 -0.44
CA LEU A 506 33.41 -5.67 0.16
C LEU A 506 34.67 -6.41 -0.32
N SER A 507 35.04 -6.25 -1.59
CA SER A 507 36.25 -6.86 -2.16
C SER A 507 37.51 -6.24 -1.55
N GLY A 508 37.58 -4.91 -1.47
CA GLY A 508 38.65 -4.17 -0.80
C GLY A 508 38.78 -4.54 0.67
N ARG A 509 37.67 -4.60 1.42
CA ARG A 509 37.69 -5.05 2.83
C ARG A 509 38.16 -6.49 2.99
N SER A 510 37.77 -7.41 2.10
CA SER A 510 38.27 -8.79 2.12
C SER A 510 39.78 -8.85 1.90
N LEU A 511 40.31 -8.06 0.96
CA LEU A 511 41.75 -7.96 0.71
C LEU A 511 42.48 -7.36 1.92
N ILE A 512 41.95 -6.29 2.52
CA ILE A 512 42.50 -5.69 3.76
C ILE A 512 42.57 -6.75 4.86
N SER A 513 41.50 -7.50 5.14
CA SER A 513 41.52 -8.55 6.17
C SER A 513 42.58 -9.63 5.91
N LYS A 514 42.78 -10.05 4.66
CA LYS A 514 43.83 -11.02 4.28
C LYS A 514 45.24 -10.45 4.47
N LEU A 515 45.48 -9.23 3.99
CA LEU A 515 46.78 -8.56 4.08
C LEU A 515 47.14 -8.22 5.54
N GLN A 516 46.17 -7.72 6.32
CA GLN A 516 46.31 -7.40 7.74
C GLN A 516 46.72 -8.64 8.54
N ALA A 517 46.04 -9.79 8.35
CA ALA A 517 46.38 -11.02 9.04
C ALA A 517 47.80 -11.52 8.72
N LYS A 518 48.21 -11.50 7.45
CA LYS A 518 49.60 -11.84 7.04
C LYS A 518 50.62 -10.84 7.62
N HIS A 519 50.32 -9.55 7.56
CA HIS A 519 51.16 -8.47 8.09
C HIS A 519 51.37 -8.59 9.61
N ASP A 520 50.31 -8.86 10.38
CA ASP A 520 50.40 -8.90 11.84
C ASP A 520 51.16 -10.13 12.35
N LEU A 521 50.99 -11.29 11.71
CA LEU A 521 51.79 -12.49 12.00
C LEU A 521 53.29 -12.26 11.71
N LEU A 522 53.63 -11.65 10.56
CA LEU A 522 55.02 -11.32 10.23
C LEU A 522 55.61 -10.26 11.19
N LYS A 523 54.81 -9.27 11.58
CA LYS A 523 55.19 -8.24 12.56
C LYS A 523 55.52 -8.84 13.92
N GLU A 524 54.79 -9.88 14.34
CA GLU A 524 55.08 -10.61 15.57
C GLU A 524 56.35 -11.47 15.43
N ALA A 525 56.48 -12.22 14.33
CA ALA A 525 57.64 -13.07 14.06
C ALA A 525 58.96 -12.29 13.99
N ILE A 526 58.98 -11.16 13.27
CA ILE A 526 60.16 -10.29 13.15
C ILE A 526 60.53 -9.73 14.53
N LYS A 527 59.57 -9.24 15.30
CA LYS A 527 59.82 -8.75 16.68
C LYS A 527 60.34 -9.85 17.61
N LYS A 528 59.83 -11.08 17.50
CA LYS A 528 60.33 -12.24 18.25
C LYS A 528 61.80 -12.53 17.88
N ALA A 529 62.14 -12.53 16.58
CA ALA A 529 63.51 -12.73 16.12
C ALA A 529 64.46 -11.58 16.53
N GLU A 530 64.02 -10.31 16.45
CA GLU A 530 64.77 -9.16 16.96
C GLU A 530 65.04 -9.27 18.47
N ALA A 531 64.08 -9.77 19.26
CA ALA A 531 64.27 -10.00 20.69
C ALA A 531 65.28 -11.14 20.97
N MET A 532 65.34 -12.16 20.10
CA MET A 532 66.26 -13.29 20.22
C MET A 532 67.69 -12.97 19.75
N ASP A 533 67.86 -12.15 18.72
CA ASP A 533 69.19 -11.70 18.24
C ASP A 533 69.91 -10.75 19.22
N ASN A 534 69.18 -10.19 20.21
CA ASN A 534 69.76 -9.38 21.28
C ASN A 534 70.31 -10.21 22.46
N ASP A 535 70.29 -11.55 22.38
CA ASP A 535 70.98 -12.44 23.32
C ASP A 535 72.48 -12.57 22.97
N PRO A 536 73.44 -12.19 23.83
CA PRO A 536 74.88 -12.17 23.51
C PRO A 536 75.53 -13.52 23.20
N SER A 537 74.82 -14.65 23.31
CA SER A 537 75.42 -15.98 23.47
C SER A 537 75.72 -16.77 22.18
N ARG A 538 75.29 -16.34 20.98
CA ARG A 538 75.30 -17.20 19.76
C ARG A 538 76.07 -16.68 18.54
N ALA A 539 76.90 -15.65 18.67
CA ALA A 539 77.62 -15.01 17.56
C ALA A 539 78.89 -15.78 17.06
N GLN A 540 78.77 -17.08 16.75
CA GLN A 540 79.84 -17.88 16.13
C GLN A 540 79.31 -18.99 15.19
N SER A 541 78.81 -18.62 14.01
CA SER A 541 79.07 -19.33 12.73
C SER A 541 78.35 -18.68 11.56
N ASN A 542 79.09 -18.01 10.67
CA ASN A 542 79.25 -18.46 9.28
C ASN A 542 80.21 -17.54 8.53
N ARG A 543 81.15 -18.16 7.78
CA ARG A 543 82.13 -17.45 6.96
C ARG A 543 81.50 -16.94 5.67
N SER A 544 82.01 -15.80 5.22
CA SER A 544 81.74 -15.22 3.91
C SER A 544 82.23 -16.11 2.76
N VAL A 545 81.49 -16.08 1.65
CA VAL A 545 82.05 -16.33 0.32
C VAL A 545 81.65 -15.16 -0.58
N ARG A 546 82.63 -14.34 -0.96
CA ARG A 546 82.52 -13.41 -2.10
C ARG A 546 83.03 -14.13 -3.34
N LEU A 547 82.34 -14.00 -4.47
CA LEU A 547 82.97 -14.19 -5.77
C LEU A 547 82.52 -13.10 -6.75
N ARG A 548 83.49 -12.40 -7.34
CA ARG A 548 83.31 -11.56 -8.53
C ARG A 548 83.90 -12.30 -9.71
N LYS A 549 83.22 -12.31 -10.86
CA LYS A 549 83.88 -12.08 -12.17
C LYS A 549 82.87 -11.73 -13.25
N ALA A 550 83.33 -11.05 -14.28
CA ALA A 550 82.54 -10.63 -15.44
C ALA A 550 82.87 -11.47 -16.68
N ARG A 551 81.89 -11.52 -17.60
CA ARG A 551 81.89 -11.90 -19.03
C ARG A 551 83.09 -12.69 -19.62
N PRO A 552 82.75 -13.64 -20.50
CA PRO A 552 83.22 -13.58 -21.88
C PRO A 552 82.06 -13.37 -22.87
N CYS A 553 82.32 -12.66 -23.96
CA CYS A 553 81.52 -12.67 -25.16
C CYS A 553 82.26 -13.49 -26.22
N SER A 554 81.56 -14.41 -26.89
CA SER A 554 82.09 -15.11 -28.07
C SER A 554 80.94 -15.43 -29.02
N GLN A 555 81.16 -15.13 -30.30
CA GLN A 555 80.26 -15.54 -31.39
C GLN A 555 80.39 -17.07 -31.56
N TYR A 556 79.28 -17.79 -31.41
CA TYR A 556 79.24 -19.22 -31.68
C TYR A 556 78.70 -19.49 -33.09
N SER A 557 79.28 -20.47 -33.77
CA SER A 557 78.96 -20.84 -35.16
C SER A 557 77.66 -21.66 -35.31
N HIS A 558 76.73 -21.54 -34.37
CA HIS A 558 75.48 -22.32 -34.31
C HIS A 558 74.29 -21.39 -34.07
N LYS A 559 73.16 -21.67 -34.73
CA LYS A 559 71.93 -20.89 -34.55
C LYS A 559 71.36 -21.12 -33.15
N LEU A 560 71.00 -20.04 -32.48
CA LEU A 560 70.41 -20.09 -31.13
C LEU A 560 69.01 -20.69 -31.14
N PHE A 561 68.15 -20.28 -32.08
CA PHE A 561 66.85 -20.89 -32.36
C PHE A 561 67.01 -21.91 -33.49
N ASN A 562 66.15 -22.94 -33.53
CA ASN A 562 66.20 -24.03 -34.52
C ASN A 562 67.48 -24.89 -34.51
N GLY A 563 68.14 -25.02 -33.35
CA GLY A 563 69.29 -25.91 -33.15
C GLY A 563 69.17 -26.78 -31.89
N ASP A 564 70.06 -27.75 -31.75
CA ASP A 564 70.17 -28.61 -30.56
C ASP A 564 70.75 -27.85 -29.35
N MET A 565 69.96 -27.70 -28.29
CA MET A 565 70.36 -26.98 -27.06
C MET A 565 71.58 -27.61 -26.40
N LEU A 566 71.66 -28.95 -26.33
CA LEU A 566 72.76 -29.62 -25.64
C LEU A 566 74.08 -29.42 -26.39
N SER A 567 74.02 -29.42 -27.73
CA SER A 567 75.15 -29.08 -28.60
C SER A 567 75.56 -27.60 -28.47
N PHE A 568 74.60 -26.68 -28.29
CA PHE A 568 74.88 -25.26 -27.99
C PHE A 568 75.51 -25.08 -26.60
N ILE A 569 75.02 -25.77 -25.56
CA ILE A 569 75.58 -25.76 -24.20
C ILE A 569 77.02 -26.29 -24.21
N GLN A 570 77.29 -27.41 -24.87
CA GLN A 570 78.63 -27.99 -24.98
C GLN A 570 79.62 -27.10 -25.76
N SER A 571 79.19 -26.46 -26.84
CA SER A 571 80.04 -25.55 -27.62
C SER A 571 80.21 -24.16 -26.99
N SER A 572 79.27 -23.72 -26.16
CA SER A 572 79.34 -22.43 -25.48
C SER A 572 79.97 -22.45 -24.08
N GLY A 573 79.85 -23.56 -23.36
CA GLY A 573 80.21 -23.66 -21.95
C GLY A 573 79.27 -22.89 -21.00
N GLN A 574 78.10 -22.44 -21.49
CA GLN A 574 77.04 -21.87 -20.65
C GLN A 574 76.23 -23.00 -20.00
N GLN A 575 75.80 -22.84 -18.73
CA GLN A 575 74.95 -23.85 -18.07
C GLN A 575 73.54 -23.89 -18.65
N ILE A 576 73.00 -22.74 -19.05
CA ILE A 576 71.78 -22.61 -19.85
C ILE A 576 71.99 -21.50 -20.89
N PRO A 577 71.29 -21.53 -22.03
CA PRO A 577 71.38 -20.49 -23.05
C PRO A 577 70.98 -19.11 -22.51
N LEU A 578 71.74 -18.06 -22.84
CA LEU A 578 71.51 -16.68 -22.38
C LEU A 578 70.06 -16.17 -22.58
N VAL A 579 69.39 -16.58 -23.65
CA VAL A 579 67.97 -16.24 -23.90
C VAL A 579 67.03 -16.84 -22.84
N VAL A 580 67.32 -18.05 -22.35
CA VAL A 580 66.55 -18.69 -21.26
C VAL A 580 66.84 -17.98 -19.95
N GLU A 581 68.12 -17.76 -19.62
CA GLU A 581 68.56 -17.09 -18.39
C GLU A 581 67.96 -15.68 -18.27
N SER A 582 68.10 -14.85 -19.32
CA SER A 582 67.69 -13.45 -19.26
C SER A 582 66.16 -13.27 -19.30
N CYS A 583 65.42 -14.12 -20.05
CA CYS A 583 63.96 -14.11 -20.00
C CYS A 583 63.44 -14.55 -18.62
N ILE A 584 64.00 -15.62 -18.03
CA ILE A 584 63.65 -16.08 -16.68
C ILE A 584 63.93 -14.97 -15.64
N ARG A 585 65.11 -14.35 -15.71
CA ARG A 585 65.48 -13.23 -14.83
C ARG A 585 64.49 -12.08 -14.94
N PHE A 586 64.16 -11.64 -16.16
CA PHE A 586 63.24 -10.53 -16.40
C PHE A 586 61.82 -10.83 -15.86
N ILE A 587 61.32 -12.05 -16.09
CA ILE A 587 60.02 -12.50 -15.58
C ILE A 587 60.00 -12.58 -14.05
N ASN A 588 61.07 -13.06 -13.42
CA ASN A 588 61.17 -13.11 -11.96
C ASN A 588 61.28 -11.72 -11.30
N LEU A 589 61.90 -10.74 -11.95
CA LEU A 589 61.98 -9.37 -11.41
C LEU A 589 60.71 -8.53 -11.65
N HIS A 590 60.00 -8.74 -12.75
CA HIS A 590 58.95 -7.81 -13.21
C HIS A 590 57.58 -8.47 -13.48
N GLY A 591 57.54 -9.79 -13.66
CA GLY A 591 56.38 -10.52 -14.17
C GLY A 591 55.56 -11.30 -13.14
N LEU A 592 56.05 -11.50 -11.91
CA LEU A 592 55.41 -12.38 -10.91
C LEU A 592 53.99 -11.96 -10.50
N HIS A 593 53.63 -10.69 -10.67
CA HIS A 593 52.30 -10.14 -10.37
C HIS A 593 51.43 -9.89 -11.62
N HIS A 594 51.93 -10.22 -12.83
CA HIS A 594 51.23 -9.92 -14.08
C HIS A 594 50.19 -11.00 -14.41
N GLU A 595 48.90 -10.64 -14.43
CA GLU A 595 47.82 -11.60 -14.67
C GLU A 595 48.03 -12.37 -15.99
N GLY A 596 48.11 -13.70 -15.90
CA GLY A 596 48.15 -14.53 -17.09
C GLY A 596 49.44 -14.44 -17.92
N ILE A 597 50.59 -14.09 -17.33
CA ILE A 597 51.86 -13.81 -18.05
C ILE A 597 52.31 -14.82 -19.13
N PHE A 598 51.96 -16.11 -19.04
CA PHE A 598 52.22 -17.08 -20.13
C PHE A 598 50.99 -17.43 -20.97
N ARG A 599 49.79 -17.00 -20.56
CA ARG A 599 48.51 -17.17 -21.27
C ARG A 599 48.24 -16.04 -22.26
N VAL A 600 48.57 -14.80 -21.91
CA VAL A 600 48.39 -13.63 -22.78
C VAL A 600 49.44 -13.69 -23.92
N PRO A 601 49.04 -13.46 -25.19
CA PRO A 601 49.98 -13.45 -26.32
C PRO A 601 50.66 -12.09 -26.48
N GLY A 602 51.99 -12.07 -26.41
CA GLY A 602 52.80 -10.89 -26.70
C GLY A 602 52.77 -10.46 -28.17
N SER A 603 53.25 -9.25 -28.44
CA SER A 603 53.28 -8.68 -29.80
C SER A 603 54.27 -9.44 -30.69
N GLN A 604 53.78 -10.11 -31.74
CA GLN A 604 54.63 -10.92 -32.63
C GLN A 604 55.81 -10.14 -33.23
N SER A 605 55.64 -8.84 -33.52
CA SER A 605 56.71 -7.97 -34.01
C SER A 605 57.79 -7.73 -32.94
N LYS A 606 57.41 -7.54 -31.67
CA LYS A 606 58.36 -7.42 -30.55
C LYS A 606 59.06 -8.75 -30.25
N ILE A 607 58.31 -9.86 -30.28
CA ILE A 607 58.86 -11.23 -30.10
C ILE A 607 59.97 -11.50 -31.14
N ASN A 608 59.71 -11.19 -32.41
CA ASN A 608 60.70 -11.35 -33.48
C ASN A 608 61.90 -10.41 -33.29
N LEU A 609 61.69 -9.16 -32.90
CA LEU A 609 62.78 -8.20 -32.64
C LEU A 609 63.72 -8.66 -31.51
N ILE A 610 63.15 -9.17 -30.40
CA ILE A 610 63.90 -9.70 -29.26
C ILE A 610 64.63 -11.00 -29.66
N LYS A 611 63.96 -11.92 -30.38
CA LYS A 611 64.58 -13.12 -30.95
C LYS A 611 65.82 -12.76 -31.79
N ASP A 612 65.66 -11.83 -32.73
CA ASP A 612 66.70 -11.51 -33.70
C ASP A 612 67.88 -10.77 -33.04
N ALA A 613 67.66 -10.07 -31.93
CA ALA A 613 68.73 -9.54 -31.07
C ALA A 613 69.53 -10.66 -30.39
N PHE A 614 68.84 -11.63 -29.78
CA PHE A 614 69.50 -12.81 -29.21
C PHE A 614 70.26 -13.64 -30.27
N GLU A 615 69.75 -13.76 -31.51
CA GLU A 615 70.48 -14.42 -32.61
C GLU A 615 71.73 -13.65 -33.07
N ARG A 616 71.82 -12.33 -32.86
CA ARG A 616 73.05 -11.54 -33.07
C ARG A 616 74.04 -11.65 -31.90
N GLY A 617 73.67 -12.30 -30.80
CA GLY A 617 74.46 -12.36 -29.57
C GLY A 617 74.31 -11.14 -28.66
N GLU A 618 73.26 -10.34 -28.87
CA GLU A 618 72.87 -9.22 -27.99
C GLU A 618 71.91 -9.73 -26.90
N ASP A 619 71.98 -9.17 -25.68
CA ASP A 619 70.92 -9.37 -24.67
C ASP A 619 70.08 -8.08 -24.58
N PRO A 620 68.88 -8.04 -25.19
CA PRO A 620 68.02 -6.86 -25.12
C PRO A 620 67.40 -6.63 -23.74
N LEU A 621 67.48 -7.59 -22.80
CA LEU A 621 66.79 -7.56 -21.51
C LEU A 621 67.66 -7.04 -20.35
N THR A 622 68.88 -6.55 -20.60
CA THR A 622 69.72 -5.98 -19.52
C THR A 622 69.27 -4.58 -19.10
N ASP A 623 68.86 -3.73 -20.05
CA ASP A 623 68.68 -2.28 -19.84
C ASP A 623 67.41 -1.70 -20.51
N SER A 624 66.46 -2.53 -20.98
CA SER A 624 65.26 -2.05 -21.69
C SER A 624 63.94 -2.37 -20.98
N GLU A 625 62.99 -1.43 -21.09
CA GLU A 625 61.58 -1.62 -20.71
C GLU A 625 60.87 -2.53 -21.73
N CYS A 626 61.19 -3.82 -21.70
CA CYS A 626 60.53 -4.81 -22.53
C CYS A 626 59.13 -5.18 -22.02
N ASP A 627 58.25 -5.45 -22.98
CA ASP A 627 56.88 -5.90 -22.81
C ASP A 627 56.82 -7.32 -22.26
N LEU A 628 56.20 -7.53 -21.10
CA LEU A 628 56.22 -8.80 -20.36
C LEU A 628 55.65 -9.97 -21.18
N ASP A 629 54.51 -9.77 -21.84
CA ASP A 629 53.89 -10.79 -22.68
C ASP A 629 54.77 -11.15 -23.90
N SER A 630 55.52 -10.18 -24.43
CA SER A 630 56.49 -10.42 -25.49
C SER A 630 57.73 -11.17 -25.00
N VAL A 631 58.24 -10.90 -23.79
CA VAL A 631 59.35 -11.67 -23.19
C VAL A 631 58.93 -13.10 -22.89
N ALA A 632 57.75 -13.29 -22.29
CA ALA A 632 57.14 -14.61 -22.10
C ALA A 632 56.88 -15.35 -23.42
N GLY A 633 56.51 -14.60 -24.47
CA GLY A 633 56.39 -15.09 -25.85
C GLY A 633 57.72 -15.59 -26.43
N VAL A 634 58.83 -14.88 -26.22
CA VAL A 634 60.18 -15.28 -26.68
C VAL A 634 60.65 -16.54 -25.97
N LEU A 635 60.44 -16.65 -24.65
CA LEU A 635 60.84 -17.85 -23.89
C LEU A 635 60.08 -19.10 -24.37
N LYS A 636 58.75 -19.01 -24.58
CA LYS A 636 57.96 -20.09 -25.18
C LYS A 636 58.42 -20.39 -26.62
N LEU A 637 58.68 -19.37 -27.42
CA LEU A 637 59.15 -19.52 -28.80
C LEU A 637 60.49 -20.26 -28.85
N TYR A 638 61.41 -19.96 -27.92
CA TYR A 638 62.70 -20.63 -27.81
C TYR A 638 62.53 -22.14 -27.66
N PHE A 639 61.83 -22.60 -26.62
CA PHE A 639 61.59 -24.04 -26.38
C PHE A 639 60.83 -24.72 -27.53
N ARG A 640 59.83 -24.04 -28.11
CA ARG A 640 59.09 -24.53 -29.28
C ARG A 640 59.95 -24.62 -30.55
N SER A 641 61.06 -23.88 -30.62
CA SER A 641 61.92 -23.81 -31.81
C SER A 641 63.09 -24.80 -31.83
N LEU A 642 63.47 -25.39 -30.69
CA LEU A 642 64.64 -26.28 -30.58
C LEU A 642 64.62 -27.43 -31.58
N GLU A 643 65.77 -27.90 -32.05
CA GLU A 643 65.85 -29.07 -32.95
C GLU A 643 65.35 -30.33 -32.25
N LYS A 644 65.81 -30.58 -31.01
CA LYS A 644 65.30 -31.61 -30.11
C LYS A 644 64.35 -30.96 -29.10
N PRO A 645 63.13 -31.50 -28.87
CA PRO A 645 62.22 -30.98 -27.85
C PRO A 645 62.80 -31.10 -26.44
N LEU A 646 62.36 -30.24 -25.54
CA LEU A 646 62.91 -30.17 -24.18
C LEU A 646 62.59 -31.43 -23.35
N PHE A 647 61.43 -32.04 -23.59
CA PHE A 647 61.15 -33.42 -23.20
C PHE A 647 61.50 -34.35 -24.37
N PRO A 648 62.36 -35.37 -24.19
CA PRO A 648 62.63 -36.36 -25.24
C PRO A 648 61.34 -37.07 -25.68
N SER A 649 61.17 -37.27 -26.99
CA SER A 649 59.98 -37.95 -27.55
C SER A 649 59.83 -39.39 -27.02
N GLU A 650 60.93 -40.05 -26.68
CA GLU A 650 60.99 -41.36 -26.00
C GLU A 650 60.27 -41.38 -24.64
N SER A 651 60.26 -40.23 -23.95
CA SER A 651 59.60 -40.08 -22.64
C SER A 651 58.09 -39.83 -22.75
N PHE A 652 57.57 -39.52 -23.94
CA PHE A 652 56.15 -39.20 -24.14
C PHE A 652 55.23 -40.37 -23.79
N SER A 653 55.56 -41.59 -24.26
CA SER A 653 54.81 -42.81 -23.92
C SER A 653 54.82 -43.08 -22.42
N GLN A 654 55.97 -42.90 -21.77
CA GLN A 654 56.14 -43.12 -20.32
C GLN A 654 55.39 -42.06 -19.49
N LEU A 655 55.30 -40.82 -19.97
CA LEU A 655 54.46 -39.77 -19.38
C LEU A 655 52.96 -40.10 -19.54
N LEU A 656 52.55 -40.63 -20.69
CA LEU A 656 51.15 -41.00 -20.94
C LEU A 656 50.72 -42.21 -20.09
N GLU A 657 51.61 -43.19 -19.87
CA GLU A 657 51.41 -44.28 -18.91
C GLU A 657 51.20 -43.73 -17.48
N CYS A 658 51.94 -42.69 -17.06
CA CYS A 658 51.74 -42.08 -15.75
C CYS A 658 50.35 -41.46 -15.57
N VAL A 659 49.68 -41.02 -16.65
CA VAL A 659 48.30 -40.49 -16.59
C VAL A 659 47.28 -41.59 -16.25
N GLN A 660 47.58 -42.86 -16.54
CA GLN A 660 46.71 -44.00 -16.21
C GLN A 660 46.86 -44.49 -14.76
N ILE A 661 47.76 -43.91 -13.97
CA ILE A 661 47.93 -44.24 -12.55
C ILE A 661 46.88 -43.48 -11.73
N ASP A 662 45.92 -44.21 -11.16
CA ASP A 662 44.84 -43.66 -10.31
C ASP A 662 45.38 -43.04 -9.01
N SER A 663 46.42 -43.65 -8.42
CA SER A 663 47.05 -43.20 -7.17
C SER A 663 47.93 -41.97 -7.40
N GLU A 664 47.54 -40.82 -6.83
CA GLU A 664 48.24 -39.55 -7.01
C GLU A 664 49.67 -39.57 -6.45
N THR A 665 49.92 -40.24 -5.32
CA THR A 665 51.25 -40.37 -4.73
C THR A 665 52.18 -41.26 -5.55
N GLU A 666 51.65 -42.36 -6.10
CA GLU A 666 52.39 -43.26 -6.99
C GLU A 666 52.69 -42.59 -8.34
N ARG A 667 51.71 -41.87 -8.90
CA ARG A 667 51.85 -41.05 -10.12
C ARG A 667 52.92 -39.98 -9.93
N ALA A 668 52.89 -39.25 -8.82
CA ALA A 668 53.91 -38.24 -8.50
C ALA A 668 55.31 -38.86 -8.34
N ALA A 669 55.43 -40.02 -7.68
CA ALA A 669 56.70 -40.73 -7.54
C ALA A 669 57.25 -41.22 -8.89
N ARG A 670 56.38 -41.74 -9.77
CA ARG A 670 56.76 -42.22 -11.12
C ARG A 670 57.19 -41.06 -12.03
N ILE A 671 56.43 -39.96 -12.05
CA ILE A 671 56.77 -38.74 -12.79
C ILE A 671 58.09 -38.16 -12.27
N LYS A 672 58.30 -38.10 -10.95
CA LYS A 672 59.56 -37.64 -10.34
C LYS A 672 60.75 -38.49 -10.81
N SER A 673 60.62 -39.82 -10.77
CA SER A 673 61.65 -40.75 -11.25
C SER A 673 61.98 -40.55 -12.74
N LEU A 674 60.97 -40.26 -13.57
CA LEU A 674 61.14 -40.01 -15.00
C LEU A 674 61.85 -38.68 -15.26
N ILE A 675 61.42 -37.59 -14.62
CA ILE A 675 62.06 -36.27 -14.75
C ILE A 675 63.51 -36.30 -14.25
N THR A 676 63.83 -37.04 -13.19
CA THR A 676 65.22 -37.21 -12.71
C THR A 676 66.12 -38.01 -13.66
N SER A 677 65.56 -38.65 -14.71
CA SER A 677 66.36 -39.33 -15.74
C SER A 677 66.81 -38.39 -16.87
N PHE A 678 66.29 -37.17 -16.95
CA PHE A 678 66.64 -36.20 -17.99
C PHE A 678 67.99 -35.51 -17.69
N PRO A 679 68.67 -34.95 -18.72
CA PRO A 679 69.89 -34.18 -18.52
C PRO A 679 69.67 -33.04 -17.49
N PRO A 680 70.60 -32.81 -16.54
CA PRO A 680 70.44 -31.76 -15.52
C PRO A 680 70.12 -30.38 -16.11
N ASP A 681 70.70 -30.06 -17.26
CA ASP A 681 70.51 -28.79 -17.98
C ASP A 681 69.04 -28.56 -18.39
N VAL A 682 68.33 -29.63 -18.76
CA VAL A 682 66.89 -29.61 -19.09
C VAL A 682 66.05 -29.30 -17.84
N VAL A 683 66.42 -29.88 -16.69
CA VAL A 683 65.70 -29.66 -15.42
C VAL A 683 65.89 -28.23 -14.92
N ILE A 684 67.08 -27.65 -15.09
CA ILE A 684 67.39 -26.27 -14.69
C ILE A 684 66.54 -25.26 -15.48
N CYS A 685 66.21 -25.52 -16.75
CA CYS A 685 65.32 -24.65 -17.54
C CYS A 685 63.91 -24.45 -16.93
N PHE A 686 63.45 -25.33 -16.02
CA PHE A 686 62.16 -25.21 -15.35
C PHE A 686 62.20 -24.50 -13.99
N SER A 687 63.38 -24.14 -13.49
CA SER A 687 63.58 -23.55 -12.16
C SER A 687 62.78 -22.27 -11.88
N ALA A 688 62.32 -21.56 -12.92
CA ALA A 688 61.50 -20.35 -12.81
C ALA A 688 60.00 -20.59 -12.57
N LEU A 689 59.46 -21.73 -13.02
CA LEU A 689 58.01 -21.99 -12.93
C LEU A 689 57.49 -22.07 -11.48
N PRO A 690 58.21 -22.63 -10.50
CA PRO A 690 57.82 -22.58 -9.09
C PRO A 690 57.59 -21.16 -8.59
N SER A 691 58.48 -20.21 -8.88
CA SER A 691 58.34 -18.80 -8.49
C SER A 691 57.07 -18.17 -9.04
N VAL A 692 56.68 -18.49 -10.28
CA VAL A 692 55.42 -17.98 -10.86
C VAL A 692 54.20 -18.59 -10.18
N THR A 693 54.23 -19.89 -9.84
CA THR A 693 53.11 -20.54 -9.12
C THR A 693 52.94 -20.07 -7.68
N GLN A 694 54.01 -19.61 -7.01
CA GLN A 694 53.95 -19.09 -5.63
C GLN A 694 53.12 -17.80 -5.52
N TYR A 695 52.96 -17.06 -6.62
CA TYR A 695 52.17 -15.82 -6.72
C TYR A 695 50.85 -16.05 -7.47
N SER A 696 50.37 -17.30 -7.54
CA SER A 696 49.15 -17.67 -8.29
C SER A 696 47.85 -17.10 -7.72
N ASP A 697 47.85 -16.57 -6.49
CA ASP A 697 46.76 -15.77 -5.91
C ASP A 697 46.71 -14.33 -6.45
N GLU A 698 47.80 -13.84 -7.05
CA GLU A 698 47.90 -12.51 -7.66
C GLU A 698 47.93 -12.58 -9.21
N ASN A 699 48.72 -13.48 -9.79
CA ASN A 699 48.91 -13.59 -11.26
C ASN A 699 47.97 -14.58 -11.98
N MET A 700 47.13 -15.31 -11.24
CA MET A 700 46.16 -16.30 -11.78
C MET A 700 46.80 -17.46 -12.58
N MET A 701 48.08 -17.76 -12.37
CA MET A 701 48.82 -18.86 -13.03
C MET A 701 49.11 -20.01 -12.07
N GLN A 702 48.08 -20.78 -11.72
CA GLN A 702 48.25 -22.07 -11.03
C GLN A 702 49.12 -23.05 -11.87
N PRO A 703 49.69 -24.11 -11.28
CA PRO A 703 50.48 -25.12 -12.01
C PRO A 703 49.78 -25.68 -13.26
N TYR A 704 48.45 -25.87 -13.21
CA TYR A 704 47.63 -26.27 -14.35
C TYR A 704 47.67 -25.27 -15.52
N ASN A 705 47.46 -23.98 -15.24
CA ASN A 705 47.46 -22.93 -16.26
C ASN A 705 48.84 -22.79 -16.94
N LEU A 706 49.93 -23.00 -16.18
CA LEU A 706 51.28 -23.07 -16.75
C LEU A 706 51.44 -24.30 -17.65
N ALA A 707 50.99 -25.49 -17.20
CA ALA A 707 51.07 -26.71 -17.99
C ALA A 707 50.34 -26.59 -19.34
N VAL A 708 49.16 -25.95 -19.37
CA VAL A 708 48.43 -25.66 -20.62
C VAL A 708 49.23 -24.71 -21.53
N CYS A 709 49.79 -23.63 -20.98
CA CYS A 709 50.53 -22.64 -21.78
C CYS A 709 51.87 -23.15 -22.32
N TYR A 710 52.51 -24.07 -21.60
CA TYR A 710 53.84 -24.60 -21.92
C TYR A 710 53.81 -25.95 -22.64
N GLY A 711 52.83 -26.82 -22.40
CA GLY A 711 52.75 -28.18 -22.96
C GLY A 711 53.04 -28.26 -24.47
N PRO A 712 52.38 -27.46 -25.32
CA PRO A 712 52.62 -27.44 -26.78
C PRO A 712 54.01 -26.92 -27.21
N SER A 713 54.75 -26.27 -26.30
CA SER A 713 56.13 -25.81 -26.54
C SER A 713 57.19 -26.79 -26.03
N LEU A 714 56.78 -27.78 -25.23
CA LEU A 714 57.66 -28.68 -24.49
C LEU A 714 57.58 -30.14 -24.96
N LEU A 715 56.41 -30.59 -25.40
CA LEU A 715 56.17 -31.94 -25.92
C LEU A 715 56.02 -31.91 -27.44
N ARG A 716 56.70 -32.83 -28.15
CA ARG A 716 56.50 -33.08 -29.58
C ARG A 716 56.45 -34.59 -29.83
N GLY A 717 55.46 -35.03 -30.62
CA GLY A 717 55.29 -36.43 -30.99
C GLY A 717 56.48 -37.00 -31.77
N ALA A 718 56.53 -38.33 -31.87
CA ALA A 718 57.73 -39.05 -32.27
C ALA A 718 58.09 -38.98 -33.77
N GLU A 719 57.16 -38.60 -34.66
CA GLU A 719 57.42 -38.44 -36.10
C GLU A 719 56.81 -37.15 -36.66
N THR A 720 57.30 -36.71 -37.82
CA THR A 720 57.01 -35.43 -38.46
C THR A 720 55.61 -35.34 -39.06
N GLU A 721 54.59 -35.31 -38.19
CA GLU A 721 53.25 -34.82 -38.51
C GLU A 721 52.85 -33.67 -37.56
N ASP A 722 51.89 -32.87 -38.02
CA ASP A 722 51.62 -31.53 -37.51
C ASP A 722 51.30 -31.50 -36.00
N ILE A 723 51.69 -30.44 -35.30
CA ILE A 723 51.31 -30.22 -33.88
C ILE A 723 49.77 -30.17 -33.76
N VAL A 724 49.09 -29.77 -34.85
CA VAL A 724 47.64 -29.80 -35.02
C VAL A 724 47.06 -31.24 -35.03
N ALA A 725 47.82 -32.26 -35.47
CA ALA A 725 47.35 -33.64 -35.57
C ALA A 725 47.39 -34.42 -34.23
N LEU A 726 48.20 -33.95 -33.26
CA LEU A 726 48.20 -34.44 -31.88
C LEU A 726 47.14 -33.75 -31.01
N GLN A 727 46.65 -32.57 -31.43
CA GLN A 727 45.62 -31.83 -30.71
C GLN A 727 44.35 -32.68 -30.45
N PRO A 728 43.81 -33.50 -31.38
CA PRO A 728 42.69 -34.41 -31.09
C PRO A 728 42.99 -35.45 -30.00
N GLN A 729 44.21 -35.98 -29.90
CA GLN A 729 44.58 -36.98 -28.88
C GLN A 729 44.76 -36.33 -27.50
N ILE A 730 45.31 -35.12 -27.46
CA ILE A 730 45.37 -34.30 -26.24
C ILE A 730 43.96 -33.83 -25.85
N ASN A 731 43.10 -33.53 -26.82
CA ASN A 731 41.71 -33.16 -26.61
C ASN A 731 40.86 -34.34 -26.10
N ALA A 732 41.20 -35.59 -26.45
CA ALA A 732 40.47 -36.79 -25.99
C ALA A 732 40.64 -37.10 -24.48
N LEU A 733 41.52 -36.39 -23.78
CA LEU A 733 41.58 -36.36 -22.30
C LEU A 733 40.47 -35.50 -21.68
N TRP A 734 39.76 -34.70 -22.49
CA TRP A 734 38.77 -33.72 -22.06
C TRP A 734 37.44 -33.97 -22.78
N ASP A 735 36.33 -33.82 -22.07
CA ASP A 735 35.01 -34.14 -22.61
C ASP A 735 34.30 -32.90 -23.20
N ALA A 736 34.77 -31.68 -22.89
CA ALA A 736 34.25 -30.43 -23.45
C ALA A 736 35.27 -29.29 -23.47
N VAL A 737 35.00 -28.27 -24.29
CA VAL A 737 35.70 -26.96 -24.29
C VAL A 737 34.71 -25.86 -23.90
N ALA A 738 35.12 -24.92 -23.05
CA ALA A 738 34.38 -23.70 -22.76
C ALA A 738 34.33 -22.76 -23.97
N MET A 739 33.14 -22.49 -24.48
CA MET A 739 32.90 -21.59 -25.61
C MET A 739 32.83 -20.12 -25.21
N PHE A 740 32.62 -19.83 -23.92
CA PHE A 740 32.52 -18.48 -23.36
C PHE A 740 33.03 -18.43 -21.92
N ASP A 741 33.49 -17.26 -21.45
CA ASP A 741 33.76 -17.02 -20.04
C ASP A 741 32.49 -17.27 -19.20
N TYR A 742 32.64 -18.04 -18.12
CA TYR A 742 31.58 -18.30 -17.15
C TYR A 742 32.08 -18.07 -15.73
N VAL A 743 31.41 -17.17 -15.00
CA VAL A 743 31.63 -16.91 -13.58
C VAL A 743 30.51 -17.57 -12.79
N SER A 744 30.88 -18.48 -11.89
CA SER A 744 29.94 -19.22 -11.06
C SER A 744 29.14 -18.29 -10.15
N ARG A 745 27.84 -18.60 -10.04
CA ARG A 745 26.86 -17.82 -9.26
C ARG A 745 26.55 -18.48 -7.91
N SER A 746 26.94 -19.74 -7.74
CA SER A 746 26.88 -20.48 -6.48
C SER A 746 28.16 -21.30 -6.24
N SER A 747 28.36 -21.74 -5.00
CA SER A 747 29.49 -22.61 -4.62
C SER A 747 29.41 -24.03 -5.21
N ALA A 748 28.29 -24.41 -5.82
CA ALA A 748 28.13 -25.68 -6.52
C ALA A 748 28.56 -25.61 -7.99
N GLU A 749 28.79 -24.41 -8.53
CA GLU A 749 29.12 -24.15 -9.94
C GLU A 749 30.61 -23.86 -10.11
N LEU A 750 31.18 -24.30 -11.23
CA LEU A 750 32.58 -24.03 -11.58
C LEU A 750 32.69 -22.74 -12.40
N SER A 751 33.66 -21.89 -12.07
CA SER A 751 34.07 -20.78 -12.93
C SER A 751 35.13 -21.26 -13.92
N PHE A 752 35.06 -20.79 -15.17
CA PHE A 752 36.01 -21.12 -16.24
C PHE A 752 36.03 -20.02 -17.30
N LYS A 753 37.11 -19.95 -18.09
CA LYS A 753 37.34 -18.99 -19.18
C LYS A 753 37.04 -19.62 -20.55
N GLN A 754 36.75 -18.78 -21.54
CA GLN A 754 36.66 -19.21 -22.93
C GLN A 754 37.97 -19.88 -23.37
N GLY A 755 37.88 -21.10 -23.90
CA GLY A 755 39.01 -21.94 -24.27
C GLY A 755 39.48 -22.93 -23.19
N ASP A 756 38.93 -22.90 -21.97
CA ASP A 756 39.25 -23.89 -20.94
C ASP A 756 38.72 -25.28 -21.33
N TYR A 757 39.53 -26.31 -21.11
CA TYR A 757 39.14 -27.71 -21.29
C TYR A 757 38.54 -28.28 -20.00
N LEU A 758 37.49 -29.09 -20.15
CA LEU A 758 36.58 -29.50 -19.08
C LEU A 758 36.38 -31.03 -19.13
N ILE A 759 36.34 -31.67 -17.97
CA ILE A 759 35.99 -33.11 -17.83
C ILE A 759 34.50 -33.19 -17.44
N LEU A 760 33.72 -34.05 -18.07
CA LEU A 760 32.29 -34.21 -17.85
C LEU A 760 31.99 -35.60 -17.27
N HIS A 761 31.64 -35.66 -15.98
CA HIS A 761 31.33 -36.94 -15.31
C HIS A 761 29.91 -37.44 -15.60
N SER A 762 28.91 -36.55 -15.58
CA SER A 762 27.52 -36.92 -15.82
C SER A 762 26.62 -35.72 -16.09
N ARG A 763 25.54 -35.91 -16.86
CA ARG A 763 24.53 -34.87 -17.11
C ARG A 763 23.69 -34.68 -15.83
N ALA A 764 23.69 -33.49 -15.25
CA ALA A 764 22.92 -33.17 -14.05
C ALA A 764 21.49 -32.71 -14.38
N SER A 765 21.31 -31.99 -15.49
CA SER A 765 20.00 -31.64 -16.07
C SER A 765 20.14 -31.21 -17.54
N VAL A 766 19.06 -30.74 -18.17
CA VAL A 766 19.09 -30.25 -19.55
C VAL A 766 20.01 -29.03 -19.72
N ASP A 767 20.20 -28.19 -18.71
CA ASP A 767 21.07 -27.01 -18.78
C ASP A 767 22.43 -27.21 -18.09
N TRP A 768 22.69 -28.35 -17.44
CA TRP A 768 23.83 -28.54 -16.53
C TRP A 768 24.48 -29.92 -16.59
N TRP A 769 25.81 -29.93 -16.52
CA TRP A 769 26.66 -31.09 -16.28
C TRP A 769 27.24 -31.08 -14.87
N ARG A 770 27.55 -32.26 -14.33
CA ARG A 770 28.53 -32.44 -13.26
C ARG A 770 29.86 -32.77 -13.91
N GLY A 771 30.88 -31.97 -13.63
CA GLY A 771 32.20 -32.10 -14.25
C GLY A 771 33.32 -31.59 -13.35
N GLU A 772 34.51 -31.46 -13.93
CA GLU A 772 35.73 -31.02 -13.27
C GLU A 772 36.50 -30.04 -14.16
N VAL A 773 37.03 -28.98 -13.55
CA VAL A 773 37.92 -28.00 -14.20
C VAL A 773 39.09 -27.74 -13.27
N GLY A 774 40.32 -27.92 -13.78
CA GLY A 774 41.54 -27.68 -13.00
C GLY A 774 41.63 -28.45 -11.67
N GLY A 775 41.08 -29.67 -11.60
CA GLY A 775 41.04 -30.49 -10.38
C GLY A 775 39.81 -30.28 -9.49
N VAL A 776 38.96 -29.28 -9.76
CA VAL A 776 37.82 -28.93 -8.90
C VAL A 776 36.51 -29.42 -9.51
N LYS A 777 35.76 -30.24 -8.75
CA LYS A 777 34.48 -30.84 -9.18
C LYS A 777 33.29 -29.95 -8.85
N GLY A 778 32.35 -29.82 -9.78
CA GLY A 778 31.15 -28.99 -9.61
C GLY A 778 30.21 -29.05 -10.81
N LEU A 779 29.34 -28.05 -10.92
CA LEU A 779 28.36 -27.91 -12.00
C LEU A 779 28.89 -26.99 -13.11
N ILE A 780 28.69 -27.42 -14.36
CA ILE A 780 29.12 -26.74 -15.58
C ILE A 780 27.88 -26.51 -16.45
N PRO A 781 27.54 -25.26 -16.83
CA PRO A 781 26.37 -24.96 -17.65
C PRO A 781 26.58 -25.34 -19.12
N ASP A 782 25.67 -26.13 -19.68
CA ASP A 782 25.75 -26.71 -21.03
C ASP A 782 25.85 -25.64 -22.14
N LYS A 783 25.18 -24.50 -21.97
CA LYS A 783 25.16 -23.40 -22.96
C LYS A 783 26.49 -22.67 -23.11
N TYR A 784 27.43 -22.89 -22.21
CA TYR A 784 28.74 -22.23 -22.20
C TYR A 784 29.86 -23.16 -22.73
N ILE A 785 29.52 -24.38 -23.16
CA ILE A 785 30.50 -25.41 -23.52
C ILE A 785 30.14 -26.07 -24.85
N SER A 786 31.15 -26.64 -25.51
CA SER A 786 30.98 -27.55 -26.64
C SER A 786 31.53 -28.91 -26.21
N VAL A 787 30.67 -29.93 -26.18
CA VAL A 787 31.06 -31.31 -25.89
C VAL A 787 31.90 -31.85 -27.04
N ILE A 788 33.00 -32.54 -26.72
CA ILE A 788 33.89 -33.19 -27.69
C ILE A 788 33.45 -34.66 -27.78
N ASP A 789 32.71 -35.02 -28.83
CA ASP A 789 32.33 -36.42 -29.06
C ASP A 789 33.56 -37.27 -29.44
N GLY A 790 34.20 -37.88 -28.43
CA GLY A 790 35.39 -38.70 -28.62
C GLY A 790 35.82 -39.61 -27.46
N SER A 791 35.32 -39.42 -26.23
CA SER A 791 35.77 -40.17 -25.05
C SER A 791 34.62 -40.83 -24.27
N THR A 792 34.30 -42.09 -24.59
CA THR A 792 33.23 -42.82 -23.88
C THR A 792 33.73 -43.47 -22.58
N ARG A 793 33.86 -42.67 -21.50
CA ARG A 793 34.02 -43.21 -20.13
C ARG A 793 32.67 -43.43 -19.45
N GLY A 794 32.06 -44.58 -19.71
CA GLY A 794 31.07 -45.22 -18.82
C GLY A 794 29.61 -44.74 -18.95
N ARG A 795 28.87 -45.30 -19.91
CA ARG A 795 27.40 -45.21 -19.97
C ARG A 795 26.77 -46.56 -19.64
N VAL A 796 26.10 -46.66 -18.48
CA VAL A 796 25.18 -47.78 -18.19
C VAL A 796 23.75 -47.28 -18.44
N GLU A 797 23.01 -48.01 -19.25
CA GLU A 797 21.70 -47.63 -19.76
C GLU A 797 20.56 -47.78 -18.74
N GLN A 798 19.49 -47.01 -18.94
CA GLN A 798 18.13 -47.58 -18.87
C GLN A 798 17.13 -46.76 -19.71
N ALA A 799 17.01 -47.11 -21.01
CA ALA A 799 15.84 -46.81 -21.85
C ALA A 799 15.83 -47.63 -23.16
N LYS A 800 15.00 -48.68 -23.22
CA LYS A 800 14.47 -49.31 -24.46
C LYS A 800 12.98 -48.94 -24.54
N ALA A 801 12.28 -48.86 -25.68
CA ALA A 801 12.58 -48.87 -27.12
C ALA A 801 11.32 -48.29 -27.83
N GLY A 802 11.24 -47.95 -29.11
CA GLY A 802 12.22 -47.92 -30.22
C GLY A 802 11.51 -47.61 -31.55
N SER A 803 12.27 -47.56 -32.66
CA SER A 803 11.87 -47.83 -34.07
C SER A 803 10.79 -46.93 -34.73
N THR A 804 10.81 -46.51 -36.01
CA THR A 804 11.70 -46.62 -37.22
C THR A 804 11.08 -45.65 -38.26
N GLY A 805 11.73 -45.03 -39.26
CA GLY A 805 13.13 -44.93 -39.73
C GLY A 805 13.18 -44.23 -41.12
N ASN A 806 14.39 -43.91 -41.63
CA ASN A 806 14.75 -43.62 -43.05
C ASN A 806 14.17 -42.35 -43.76
N LEU A 807 14.83 -41.66 -44.72
CA LEU A 807 16.18 -41.74 -45.33
C LEU A 807 16.53 -40.41 -46.08
N SER A 808 17.81 -39.99 -46.07
CA SER A 808 18.56 -39.27 -47.15
C SER A 808 18.13 -37.85 -47.62
N MET A 809 18.95 -37.00 -48.27
CA MET A 809 20.33 -37.07 -48.81
C MET A 809 21.01 -35.67 -48.72
N GLU A 810 22.35 -35.61 -48.65
CA GLU A 810 23.17 -34.40 -48.91
C GLU A 810 23.60 -34.35 -50.42
N PRO A 811 24.29 -33.33 -51.02
CA PRO A 811 25.65 -32.90 -50.62
C PRO A 811 26.10 -31.42 -50.84
N GLN A 812 26.96 -30.94 -49.94
CA GLN A 812 28.30 -30.33 -50.14
C GLN A 812 28.63 -29.40 -51.35
N THR A 813 29.26 -28.26 -51.04
CA THR A 813 30.63 -27.84 -51.49
C THR A 813 31.01 -26.56 -50.69
N ALA A 814 32.14 -26.52 -49.96
CA ALA A 814 33.47 -26.05 -50.40
C ALA A 814 33.45 -24.60 -51.00
N GLU A 815 34.30 -23.64 -50.63
CA GLU A 815 35.60 -23.73 -49.92
C GLU A 815 36.04 -22.37 -49.31
N GLN A 816 37.10 -22.46 -48.48
CA GLN A 816 38.13 -21.49 -48.04
C GLN A 816 38.34 -20.16 -48.84
N SER A 817 38.99 -19.09 -48.34
CA SER A 817 39.42 -18.66 -46.99
C SER A 817 40.09 -17.25 -47.09
N ASN A 818 40.06 -16.46 -46.00
CA ASN A 818 41.01 -15.38 -45.63
C ASN A 818 41.49 -14.33 -46.66
N ARG A 819 41.23 -13.04 -46.37
CA ARG A 819 42.23 -12.17 -45.71
C ARG A 819 41.71 -10.82 -45.21
N LEU A 820 42.34 -10.34 -44.14
CA LEU A 820 42.09 -9.06 -43.46
C LEU A 820 42.54 -7.84 -44.27
N ARG A 821 41.91 -6.68 -44.01
CA ARG A 821 42.68 -5.49 -43.58
C ARG A 821 41.84 -4.48 -42.80
N VAL A 822 42.53 -3.79 -41.90
CA VAL A 822 42.07 -2.74 -40.99
C VAL A 822 42.63 -1.41 -41.52
N ASN A 823 41.84 -0.32 -41.59
CA ASN A 823 41.98 0.88 -40.72
C ASN A 823 41.16 2.11 -41.20
N SER A 824 40.85 2.97 -40.23
CA SER A 824 40.75 4.45 -40.28
C SER A 824 39.66 5.23 -41.04
N ASP A 825 39.06 6.15 -40.26
CA ASP A 825 38.77 7.57 -40.52
C ASP A 825 37.62 8.04 -41.44
N CYS A 826 36.54 8.43 -40.74
CA CYS A 826 36.01 9.80 -40.67
C CYS A 826 35.96 10.66 -41.96
N GLY A 827 34.74 11.05 -42.36
CA GLY A 827 34.53 12.37 -42.97
C GLY A 827 33.44 12.50 -44.04
N SER A 828 32.52 13.44 -43.79
CA SER A 828 31.85 14.30 -44.80
C SER A 828 30.53 13.84 -45.45
N ILE A 829 29.49 14.64 -45.16
CA ILE A 829 28.19 14.76 -45.83
C ILE A 829 28.35 15.70 -47.07
N PRO A 830 27.72 15.41 -48.22
CA PRO A 830 26.53 16.15 -48.69
C PRO A 830 25.42 15.19 -49.15
N SER A 831 24.14 15.28 -48.75
CA SER A 831 23.14 16.36 -48.83
C SER A 831 22.45 16.51 -50.20
N SER A 832 21.13 16.81 -50.16
CA SER A 832 20.15 16.85 -51.27
C SER A 832 19.68 15.48 -51.85
N GLY A 833 18.41 15.27 -52.24
CA GLY A 833 17.24 16.16 -52.13
C GLY A 833 15.89 15.51 -52.52
N ARG A 834 14.86 15.78 -51.68
CA ARG A 834 13.39 15.53 -51.78
C ARG A 834 12.74 15.30 -53.17
N LYS A 835 11.75 14.39 -53.24
CA LYS A 835 10.27 14.63 -53.37
C LYS A 835 9.49 13.29 -53.53
N VAL A 836 8.48 12.97 -52.70
CA VAL A 836 7.02 13.28 -52.77
C VAL A 836 6.25 12.52 -53.87
N GLY A 837 5.20 11.76 -53.49
CA GLY A 837 4.19 11.15 -54.38
C GLY A 837 3.22 10.20 -53.64
N GLU A 838 1.91 10.29 -53.88
CA GLU A 838 0.84 9.61 -53.12
C GLU A 838 0.11 8.46 -53.89
N ALA A 839 -0.71 7.70 -53.14
CA ALA A 839 -2.00 7.09 -53.53
C ALA A 839 -2.12 5.92 -54.57
N ARG A 840 -2.19 4.69 -54.04
CA ARG A 840 -3.40 3.80 -53.95
C ARG A 840 -4.33 3.63 -55.19
N TRP A 841 -4.52 2.37 -55.68
CA TRP A 841 -5.78 1.57 -55.70
C TRP A 841 -5.70 0.28 -56.60
N PHE A 842 -6.70 -0.62 -56.45
CA PHE A 842 -6.82 -2.06 -56.83
C PHE A 842 -7.54 -2.31 -58.21
N PRO A 843 -8.22 -3.47 -58.49
CA PRO A 843 -7.83 -4.89 -58.73
C PRO A 843 -8.28 -5.40 -60.14
N PRO A 844 -8.31 -6.72 -60.47
CA PRO A 844 -9.50 -7.63 -60.30
C PRO A 844 -9.12 -9.07 -59.84
N SER A 845 -9.86 -9.86 -59.03
CA SER A 845 -11.21 -10.46 -59.08
C SER A 845 -11.42 -11.65 -60.03
N HIS A 846 -11.73 -12.85 -59.49
CA HIS A 846 -12.87 -13.70 -59.92
C HIS A 846 -13.25 -14.76 -58.87
N ASN A 847 -14.45 -15.35 -59.02
CA ASN A 847 -15.33 -16.02 -58.03
C ASN A 847 -15.73 -17.43 -58.59
N PRO A 848 -16.81 -18.17 -58.20
CA PRO A 848 -17.74 -18.07 -57.05
C PRO A 848 -18.23 -19.40 -56.37
N ALA A 849 -18.80 -19.26 -55.15
CA ALA A 849 -20.04 -19.87 -54.58
C ALA A 849 -20.28 -21.41 -54.59
N HIS A 850 -21.23 -22.03 -53.84
CA HIS A 850 -22.32 -21.66 -52.89
C HIS A 850 -22.27 -22.59 -51.65
N GLY A 851 -22.97 -22.41 -50.51
CA GLY A 851 -23.92 -21.39 -50.02
C GLY A 851 -25.07 -22.01 -49.18
N HIS A 852 -25.54 -21.32 -48.12
CA HIS A 852 -26.75 -21.61 -47.28
C HIS A 852 -26.65 -22.84 -46.32
N HIS A 853 -27.42 -23.06 -45.24
CA HIS A 853 -28.27 -22.28 -44.28
C HIS A 853 -28.73 -23.27 -43.16
N SER A 854 -29.33 -22.92 -42.00
CA SER A 854 -29.22 -21.76 -41.07
C SER A 854 -30.14 -21.94 -39.84
N GLY A 855 -29.68 -21.66 -38.61
CA GLY A 855 -30.56 -21.34 -37.46
C GLY A 855 -30.75 -22.36 -36.31
N ALA A 856 -30.63 -21.81 -35.09
CA ALA A 856 -31.48 -22.02 -33.90
C ALA A 856 -31.50 -23.33 -33.05
N GLN A 857 -31.49 -23.06 -31.73
CA GLN A 857 -32.23 -23.72 -30.63
C GLN A 857 -31.80 -25.08 -30.02
N ASP A 858 -31.24 -24.94 -28.81
CA ASP A 858 -31.83 -25.37 -27.52
C ASP A 858 -31.56 -26.79 -26.95
N ARG A 859 -31.52 -26.80 -25.60
CA ARG A 859 -31.61 -27.91 -24.64
C ARG A 859 -30.42 -28.83 -24.34
N ARG A 860 -30.49 -29.32 -23.09
CA ARG A 860 -29.41 -29.82 -22.24
C ARG A 860 -29.95 -30.98 -21.39
N ALA A 861 -29.30 -32.14 -21.49
CA ALA A 861 -29.38 -33.31 -20.60
C ALA A 861 -28.09 -34.12 -20.87
N THR A 862 -27.47 -34.89 -19.97
CA THR A 862 -27.91 -35.36 -18.64
C THR A 862 -26.69 -35.50 -17.69
N LEU A 863 -26.85 -36.19 -16.56
CA LEU A 863 -26.01 -36.16 -15.36
C LEU A 863 -24.71 -37.01 -15.36
N GLU A 864 -23.81 -36.60 -14.45
CA GLU A 864 -22.99 -37.40 -13.51
C GLU A 864 -21.57 -37.96 -13.82
N ASN A 865 -20.64 -37.47 -12.98
CA ASN A 865 -19.58 -38.17 -12.22
C ASN A 865 -18.57 -39.09 -12.94
N VAL A 866 -17.28 -38.70 -12.92
CA VAL A 866 -16.29 -39.04 -11.87
C VAL A 866 -14.95 -38.33 -12.15
N LYS A 867 -14.22 -37.92 -11.10
CA LYS A 867 -12.87 -37.31 -11.13
C LYS A 867 -11.78 -38.40 -11.08
N PRO A 868 -10.57 -38.20 -11.64
CA PRO A 868 -9.54 -37.46 -10.90
C PRO A 868 -8.68 -36.49 -11.73
N MET A 869 -7.71 -35.85 -11.06
CA MET A 869 -6.92 -34.71 -11.52
C MET A 869 -5.98 -35.04 -12.70
N GLY A 870 -5.89 -34.12 -13.66
CA GLY A 870 -4.82 -33.99 -14.64
C GLY A 870 -4.35 -32.55 -14.71
N THR A 871 -3.04 -32.34 -14.78
CA THR A 871 -2.36 -31.04 -14.78
C THR A 871 -2.50 -30.29 -16.11
N GLN A 872 -2.75 -28.98 -16.09
CA GLN A 872 -2.42 -28.09 -17.20
C GLN A 872 -2.24 -26.63 -16.76
N ASP A 873 -0.99 -26.21 -16.59
CA ASP A 873 -0.60 -24.80 -16.65
C ASP A 873 -0.63 -24.35 -18.12
N LYS A 874 -1.55 -23.42 -18.46
CA LYS A 874 -1.44 -22.45 -19.58
C LYS A 874 -2.72 -21.60 -19.72
N GLN A 875 -2.95 -20.65 -18.80
CA GLN A 875 -3.92 -19.56 -19.04
C GLN A 875 -3.72 -18.33 -18.13
N THR A 876 -2.52 -17.75 -18.15
CA THR A 876 -2.18 -16.51 -17.40
C THR A 876 -1.99 -15.28 -18.26
N GLY A 877 -2.13 -15.37 -19.60
CA GLY A 877 -1.83 -14.28 -20.53
C GLY A 877 -3.02 -13.51 -21.11
N GLN A 878 -4.26 -13.89 -20.80
CA GLN A 878 -5.45 -13.40 -21.53
C GLN A 878 -6.49 -12.65 -20.67
N PHE A 879 -6.52 -12.90 -19.34
CA PHE A 879 -7.44 -12.20 -18.43
C PHE A 879 -7.07 -10.74 -18.14
N ASP A 880 -5.77 -10.40 -18.11
CA ASP A 880 -5.30 -9.04 -17.79
C ASP A 880 -5.69 -7.99 -18.85
N LYS A 881 -5.86 -8.41 -20.11
CA LYS A 881 -6.29 -7.49 -21.19
C LYS A 881 -7.77 -7.16 -21.09
N GLU A 882 -8.60 -8.13 -20.73
CA GLU A 882 -10.04 -7.96 -20.58
C GLU A 882 -10.37 -7.08 -19.37
N MET A 883 -9.72 -7.31 -18.22
CA MET A 883 -9.92 -6.48 -17.02
C MET A 883 -9.50 -5.00 -17.26
N ASN A 884 -8.42 -4.79 -18.02
CA ASN A 884 -7.95 -3.44 -18.36
C ASN A 884 -8.89 -2.73 -19.37
N PHE A 885 -9.46 -3.47 -20.32
CA PHE A 885 -10.45 -2.94 -21.25
C PHE A 885 -11.77 -2.57 -20.54
N GLN A 886 -12.25 -3.43 -19.63
CA GLN A 886 -13.46 -3.16 -18.85
C GLN A 886 -13.29 -1.97 -17.90
N MET A 887 -12.15 -1.83 -17.22
CA MET A 887 -11.87 -0.61 -16.42
C MET A 887 -11.86 0.67 -17.27
N ASN A 888 -11.27 0.65 -18.46
CA ASN A 888 -11.29 1.80 -19.37
C ASN A 888 -12.71 2.14 -19.88
N SER A 889 -13.59 1.14 -20.02
CA SER A 889 -15.00 1.37 -20.39
C SER A 889 -15.78 2.04 -19.26
N VAL A 890 -15.62 1.55 -18.01
CA VAL A 890 -16.26 2.15 -16.82
C VAL A 890 -15.78 3.59 -16.60
N PHE A 891 -14.48 3.86 -16.81
CA PHE A 891 -13.93 5.21 -16.68
C PHE A 891 -14.50 6.19 -17.72
N LYS A 892 -14.76 5.72 -18.96
CA LYS A 892 -15.42 6.52 -20.01
C LYS A 892 -16.91 6.74 -19.73
N GLU A 893 -17.60 5.76 -19.18
CA GLU A 893 -19.03 5.90 -18.84
C GLU A 893 -19.24 6.88 -17.68
N LEU A 894 -18.33 6.90 -16.69
CA LEU A 894 -18.34 7.87 -15.59
C LEU A 894 -18.07 9.31 -16.06
N LEU A 895 -17.22 9.51 -17.08
CA LEU A 895 -16.98 10.81 -17.69
C LEU A 895 -18.14 11.29 -18.59
N ALA A 896 -18.99 10.39 -19.08
CA ALA A 896 -20.09 10.71 -19.99
C ALA A 896 -21.40 11.14 -19.29
N ARG A 897 -21.47 11.10 -17.95
CA ARG A 897 -22.68 11.40 -17.16
C ARG A 897 -22.59 12.70 -16.35
N GLN A 898 -22.14 13.80 -16.97
CA GLN A 898 -22.44 15.14 -16.46
C GLN A 898 -23.80 15.61 -16.97
N PRO A 899 -24.70 16.15 -16.11
CA PRO A 899 -25.98 16.69 -16.55
C PRO A 899 -25.78 18.02 -17.28
N LEU A 900 -26.44 18.18 -18.42
CA LEU A 900 -26.62 19.48 -19.07
C LEU A 900 -27.54 20.34 -18.20
N VAL A 901 -27.08 21.55 -17.86
CA VAL A 901 -27.89 22.56 -17.17
C VAL A 901 -28.40 23.54 -18.22
N ASP A 902 -29.70 23.48 -18.51
CA ASP A 902 -30.35 24.43 -19.41
C ASP A 902 -30.39 25.84 -18.83
N GLN A 903 -30.23 26.84 -19.71
CA GLN A 903 -30.32 28.25 -19.36
C GLN A 903 -31.72 28.84 -19.61
N ALA A 904 -32.02 29.88 -18.82
CA ALA A 904 -33.00 30.96 -19.04
C ALA A 904 -34.41 30.80 -18.42
N SER A 905 -34.68 31.61 -17.38
CA SER A 905 -35.49 32.84 -17.56
C SER A 905 -35.40 33.76 -16.35
N THR A 906 -35.71 35.05 -16.54
CA THR A 906 -35.32 36.18 -15.66
C THR A 906 -36.51 36.93 -15.04
N THR A 907 -36.47 37.20 -13.74
CA THR A 907 -37.11 38.34 -13.01
C THR A 907 -36.66 38.31 -11.52
N SER A 908 -36.68 39.36 -10.69
CA SER A 908 -36.28 40.78 -10.83
C SER A 908 -36.43 41.50 -9.47
N CYS A 909 -35.37 42.14 -8.94
CA CYS A 909 -35.40 43.20 -7.90
C CYS A 909 -35.98 42.81 -6.49
N THR A 910 -35.68 43.44 -5.34
CA THR A 910 -34.87 44.63 -4.97
C THR A 910 -34.52 44.57 -3.47
N SER A 911 -33.46 45.27 -3.03
CA SER A 911 -33.15 45.49 -1.59
C SER A 911 -32.82 46.95 -1.30
N PRO A 912 -33.19 47.48 -0.12
CA PRO A 912 -32.49 48.56 0.59
C PRO A 912 -31.88 48.01 1.91
N GLY A 913 -30.96 48.67 2.62
CA GLY A 913 -30.33 49.97 2.43
C GLY A 913 -29.67 50.39 3.76
N SER A 914 -28.38 50.74 3.73
CA SER A 914 -27.52 51.00 4.91
C SER A 914 -27.95 52.23 5.75
N LEU A 915 -27.38 52.40 6.97
CA LEU A 915 -26.59 53.61 7.34
C LEU A 915 -26.20 53.75 8.84
N LEU A 916 -24.90 54.04 9.10
CA LEU A 916 -24.31 55.11 9.95
C LEU A 916 -23.14 54.76 10.92
N SER A 917 -22.12 55.61 10.82
CA SER A 917 -21.09 55.98 11.80
C SER A 917 -20.83 57.49 11.59
N PRO A 918 -20.17 58.27 12.51
CA PRO A 918 -18.71 58.30 12.48
C PRO A 918 -17.96 58.69 13.80
N SER A 919 -16.63 58.54 13.72
CA SER A 919 -15.50 58.84 14.62
C SER A 919 -15.38 60.23 15.28
N LEU A 920 -14.55 60.34 16.36
CA LEU A 920 -13.31 61.17 16.38
C LEU A 920 -12.42 61.08 17.67
N LEU A 921 -11.12 61.43 17.51
CA LEU A 921 -10.08 61.88 18.47
C LEU A 921 -9.21 60.89 19.33
N ARG A 922 -7.89 61.05 19.16
CA ARG A 922 -6.74 60.85 20.08
C ARG A 922 -6.32 62.23 20.66
N PRO A 923 -5.44 62.43 21.68
CA PRO A 923 -4.26 61.61 22.04
C PRO A 923 -3.91 61.52 23.57
N VAL A 924 -2.74 60.94 23.90
CA VAL A 924 -1.71 61.34 24.92
C VAL A 924 -0.96 60.12 25.51
N GLN A 925 0.33 60.31 25.82
CA GLN A 925 1.29 59.32 26.32
C GLN A 925 1.23 59.09 27.84
N LYS A 926 1.68 57.91 28.32
CA LYS A 926 2.68 57.81 29.42
C LYS A 926 3.32 56.42 29.53
N LYS A 927 4.57 56.38 30.00
CA LYS A 927 5.36 55.18 30.36
C LYS A 927 5.14 54.80 31.82
N THR A 928 5.11 53.49 32.10
CA THR A 928 5.73 52.73 33.22
C THR A 928 5.15 51.30 33.18
N GLY A 929 5.85 50.21 33.48
CA GLY A 929 7.20 50.10 34.07
C GLY A 929 7.20 49.28 35.36
N ALA A 930 6.80 48.01 35.27
CA ALA A 930 6.99 46.92 36.25
C ALA A 930 6.83 45.59 35.51
#